data_AF-H8ZAK9-F1
#
_entry.id   AF-H8ZAK9-F1
#
_cell.length_a   1.000
_cell.length_b   1.000
_cell.length_c   1.000
_cell.angle_alpha   90.00
_cell.angle_beta   90.00
_cell.angle_gamma   90.00
#
_symmetry.space_group_name_H-M   'P 1'
#
loop_
_entity.id
_entity.type
_entity.pdbx_description
1 polymer ?
#
loop_
_entity_poly.entity_id
_entity_poly.type
_entity_poly.pdbx_seq_one_letter_code
_entity_poly.pdbx_strand_id
1 'polypeptide(L)'
;MISSLFLSLMILQSVLAKLAVEDIKTVHETFVGEKQDVVINPRGSLNLLRGYIGNRNGYMYNKRFFSSEIDTDYALTKTEVSSIGEQEYDFTRTPVNDRVHKDMDTKTPEGKYLSSYHAQLIKMFPSVNGDLSIEAGRSNAVTNFLRADCVKKDTKYILAALLLLSEGVDIKISIDHTGEKKKLVIKSKTCKEKVFVNVEMHTAGLDPVTNEHSENIYQSEAAEIVKFYIRCRDNPLLKKGGVFAMPATKEQFESGNFLNSAAFLIQTYIYEFIDTAESYKDFVNAVHELLVDQVVEKENPEQTKKKGKKGRIFDELFLAKDAFDENKKYIESFCGLLKATNENAKFPFCNDSQLPRYTRVPRRKLKKSGFELNQSLYYSNCVETALLGLFCCLAYNPEKGEYETDHMGKKISKELKNFFGDYPKPTETTDFEMHKRWCEVVACLGNKKIDYKQSKNELLSGVRNIFLAISGITGKKKEILKLVKCIKAVCKAGKLDNEQKEYISNKIESIIKALSLNKSVRVECNDMALGKRSSGKADILAEINIIYTFGEASNGVSLDIKQGHAELSLISSSNTSSAYIKEKYEEVKNTYSGINCYIGYIVDQYVSAELDALIFSDYNRSRELKETLTPIIQKALEGISRIFLLGRISDIDVKRIIMNIFIIRIIDKELGPTNPLTRFTANLLGSVPLNDYASRWRTMIALPLHASWQELYPRLGFKPSENIPKRDPIWYSISMLDLSSVLLALPARTALKSIYNYLESTMNNNIISWFRLYMMRSKDLFYHIMSNGAVDDLVKIQSTFKEEPVKECDLNNMYISWVFYACSDVSKFTEEFIKTAYDFITVDSLPDVSNFKLIGRCNMDALKNFLSVFEEKKALFCPEDNSESMIKYDKLVSFFKLAIEDKGLYLDLGYGERARRRYNFE
;
A
#
# COMPACT_ATOMS: atom_id res chain seq x y z
N MET A 1 -12.32 -27.83 -1.14
CA MET A 1 -13.49 -27.06 -1.62
C MET A 1 -14.56 -26.92 -0.53
N ILE A 2 -15.03 -28.03 0.09
CA ILE A 2 -15.82 -27.94 1.34
C ILE A 2 -15.00 -27.28 2.46
N SER A 3 -13.71 -27.63 2.55
CA SER A 3 -12.73 -27.08 3.49
C SER A 3 -12.57 -25.55 3.45
N SER A 4 -12.56 -24.91 2.27
CA SER A 4 -12.45 -23.44 2.19
C SER A 4 -13.76 -22.74 2.55
N LEU A 5 -14.92 -23.34 2.26
CA LEU A 5 -16.23 -22.76 2.59
C LEU A 5 -16.46 -22.65 4.12
N PHE A 6 -15.95 -23.60 4.90
CA PHE A 6 -16.06 -23.56 6.36
C PHE A 6 -15.03 -22.63 7.01
N LEU A 7 -13.81 -22.49 6.46
CA LEU A 7 -12.89 -21.42 6.90
C LEU A 7 -13.47 -20.02 6.67
N SER A 8 -14.26 -19.81 5.61
CA SER A 8 -15.04 -18.56 5.42
C SER A 8 -16.25 -18.41 6.36
N LEU A 9 -16.53 -19.38 7.22
CA LEU A 9 -17.49 -19.34 8.34
C LEU A 9 -16.78 -19.33 9.71
N MET A 10 -15.44 -19.26 9.73
CA MET A 10 -14.62 -19.35 10.95
C MET A 10 -14.02 -18.02 11.40
N ILE A 11 -13.83 -17.07 10.49
CA ILE A 11 -13.36 -15.69 10.75
C ILE A 11 -14.51 -14.88 11.39
N LEU A 12 -15.24 -15.51 12.33
CA LEU A 12 -16.55 -15.11 12.80
C LEU A 12 -16.56 -14.79 14.31
N GLN A 13 -15.77 -13.82 14.81
CA GLN A 13 -16.01 -13.30 16.18
C GLN A 13 -16.18 -11.78 16.39
N SER A 14 -15.60 -10.85 15.60
CA SER A 14 -15.71 -9.42 15.98
C SER A 14 -15.84 -8.34 14.90
N VAL A 15 -16.10 -7.12 15.40
CA VAL A 15 -16.35 -5.86 14.69
C VAL A 15 -15.11 -4.97 14.73
N LEU A 16 -14.65 -4.50 13.57
CA LEU A 16 -13.83 -3.30 13.42
C LEU A 16 -14.76 -2.08 13.38
N ALA A 17 -14.58 -1.17 14.31
CA ALA A 17 -15.21 0.14 14.37
C ALA A 17 -14.23 1.08 15.08
N LYS A 18 -14.08 2.31 14.59
CA LYS A 18 -13.10 3.28 15.12
C LYS A 18 -13.82 4.43 15.79
N LEU A 19 -13.38 4.79 17.00
CA LEU A 19 -13.88 5.91 17.79
C LEU A 19 -14.00 7.20 16.95
N ALA A 20 -15.11 7.92 17.12
CA ALA A 20 -15.29 9.23 16.50
C ALA A 20 -14.38 10.29 17.15
N VAL A 21 -14.24 11.45 16.50
CA VAL A 21 -13.43 12.56 17.03
C VAL A 21 -14.04 13.10 18.34
N GLU A 22 -15.36 13.14 18.40
CA GLU A 22 -16.16 13.50 19.56
C GLU A 22 -15.92 12.52 20.73
N ASP A 23 -15.80 11.22 20.45
CA ASP A 23 -15.46 10.20 21.45
C ASP A 23 -14.03 10.39 21.98
N ILE A 24 -13.07 10.61 21.07
CA ILE A 24 -11.66 10.87 21.42
C ILE A 24 -11.57 12.09 22.35
N LYS A 25 -12.30 13.17 22.04
CA LYS A 25 -12.36 14.36 22.90
C LYS A 25 -12.98 14.03 24.26
N THR A 26 -14.15 13.41 24.27
CA THR A 26 -14.90 13.04 25.49
C THR A 26 -14.08 12.14 26.43
N VAL A 27 -13.31 11.19 25.87
CA VAL A 27 -12.43 10.30 26.63
C VAL A 27 -11.30 11.08 27.31
N HIS A 28 -10.67 12.04 26.64
CA HIS A 28 -9.60 12.86 27.23
C HIS A 28 -10.10 13.84 28.31
N GLU A 29 -11.35 14.29 28.21
CA GLU A 29 -12.01 15.17 29.20
C GLU A 29 -12.56 14.41 30.42
N THR A 30 -12.51 13.07 30.43
CA THR A 30 -13.05 12.26 31.52
C THR A 30 -12.07 12.12 32.69
N PHE A 31 -12.54 12.37 33.92
CA PHE A 31 -11.79 12.12 35.15
C PHE A 31 -11.74 10.62 35.50
N VAL A 32 -10.64 10.19 36.12
CA VAL A 32 -10.27 8.79 36.30
C VAL A 32 -9.99 8.49 37.78
N GLY A 33 -10.24 7.26 38.21
CA GLY A 33 -9.98 6.79 39.57
C GLY A 33 -11.06 7.15 40.59
N GLU A 34 -11.01 6.55 41.78
CA GLU A 34 -12.04 6.69 42.83
C GLU A 34 -12.27 8.15 43.27
N LYS A 35 -11.21 8.96 43.27
CA LYS A 35 -11.25 10.38 43.65
C LYS A 35 -11.61 11.32 42.50
N GLN A 36 -11.61 10.84 41.25
CA GLN A 36 -11.83 11.65 40.05
C GLN A 36 -10.89 12.88 40.00
N ASP A 37 -9.63 12.69 40.42
CA ASP A 37 -8.60 13.71 40.63
C ASP A 37 -7.52 13.75 39.53
N VAL A 38 -7.56 12.80 38.59
CA VAL A 38 -6.65 12.72 37.44
C VAL A 38 -7.38 12.53 36.11
N VAL A 39 -6.71 12.90 35.01
CA VAL A 39 -7.15 12.77 33.62
C VAL A 39 -6.05 12.11 32.78
N ILE A 40 -6.37 11.69 31.55
CA ILE A 40 -5.36 11.18 30.59
C ILE A 40 -4.33 12.28 30.31
N ASN A 41 -3.04 11.95 30.39
CA ASN A 41 -1.99 12.86 29.95
C ASN A 41 -1.96 12.93 28.41
N PRO A 42 -2.19 14.11 27.77
CA PRO A 42 -2.10 14.22 26.30
C PRO A 42 -0.71 13.91 25.74
N ARG A 43 0.35 13.91 26.56
CA ARG A 43 1.70 13.48 26.17
C ARG A 43 1.93 11.98 26.39
N GLY A 44 1.03 11.28 27.09
CA GLY A 44 1.14 9.88 27.50
C GLY A 44 0.67 8.85 26.48
N SER A 45 0.90 7.55 26.77
CA SER A 45 0.52 6.42 25.90
C SER A 45 -0.96 6.05 25.93
N LEU A 46 -1.75 6.63 26.85
CA LEU A 46 -3.21 6.56 26.83
C LEU A 46 -3.86 7.57 25.86
N ASN A 47 -3.08 8.47 25.25
CA ASN A 47 -3.63 9.41 24.27
C ASN A 47 -4.04 8.68 22.97
N LEU A 48 -5.35 8.61 22.73
CA LEU A 48 -5.98 8.04 21.54
C LEU A 48 -5.48 8.60 20.20
N LEU A 49 -5.05 9.87 20.15
CA LEU A 49 -4.49 10.48 18.94
C LEU A 49 -3.23 9.76 18.45
N ARG A 50 -2.46 9.10 19.34
CA ARG A 50 -1.32 8.25 18.93
C ARG A 50 -1.77 7.11 18.02
N GLY A 51 -2.86 6.44 18.40
CA GLY A 51 -3.47 5.34 17.64
C GLY A 51 -4.11 5.84 16.35
N TYR A 52 -4.91 6.91 16.45
CA TYR A 52 -5.55 7.56 15.29
C TYR A 52 -4.52 7.94 14.23
N ILE A 53 -3.51 8.74 14.58
CA ILE A 53 -2.53 9.24 13.60
C ILE A 53 -1.67 8.09 13.05
N GLY A 54 -1.25 7.14 13.90
CA GLY A 54 -0.51 5.95 13.47
C GLY A 54 -1.29 5.05 12.50
N ASN A 55 -2.62 4.97 12.67
CA ASN A 55 -3.52 4.29 11.73
C ASN A 55 -3.67 5.06 10.41
N ARG A 56 -3.90 6.39 10.46
CA ARG A 56 -4.02 7.25 9.27
C ARG A 56 -2.76 7.22 8.40
N ASN A 57 -1.58 7.31 9.02
CA ASN A 57 -0.29 7.21 8.33
C ASN A 57 0.08 5.77 7.92
N GLY A 58 -0.72 4.75 8.27
CA GLY A 58 -0.52 3.37 7.86
C GLY A 58 0.73 2.68 8.44
N TYR A 59 1.26 3.13 9.58
CA TYR A 59 2.51 2.59 10.15
C TYR A 59 2.43 1.08 10.41
N MET A 60 1.33 0.60 10.99
CA MET A 60 1.13 -0.82 11.26
C MET A 60 0.88 -1.63 9.97
N TYR A 61 0.21 -1.02 8.98
CA TYR A 61 0.04 -1.62 7.65
C TYR A 61 1.42 -1.84 7.00
N ASN A 62 2.26 -0.81 6.98
CA ASN A 62 3.62 -0.89 6.43
C ASN A 62 4.46 -1.96 7.15
N LYS A 63 4.40 -1.99 8.49
CA LYS A 63 5.07 -3.01 9.30
C LYS A 63 4.59 -4.43 9.00
N ARG A 64 3.27 -4.66 8.94
CA ARG A 64 2.71 -6.00 8.72
C ARG A 64 3.01 -6.56 7.34
N PHE A 65 3.09 -5.72 6.31
CA PHE A 65 3.23 -6.19 4.92
C PHE A 65 4.63 -6.07 4.34
N PHE A 66 5.52 -5.24 4.91
CA PHE A 66 6.84 -4.98 4.31
C PHE A 66 8.03 -5.19 5.26
N SER A 67 7.84 -5.46 6.56
CA SER A 67 8.97 -5.81 7.45
C SER A 67 9.82 -6.95 6.87
N SER A 68 11.14 -6.76 6.84
CA SER A 68 12.14 -7.71 6.33
C SER A 68 12.24 -9.04 7.11
N GLU A 69 11.62 -9.08 8.27
CA GLU A 69 11.55 -10.20 9.20
C GLU A 69 10.37 -11.13 8.88
N ILE A 70 9.42 -10.66 8.06
CA ILE A 70 8.22 -11.39 7.64
C ILE A 70 8.49 -12.04 6.27
N ASP A 71 8.24 -13.35 6.20
CA ASP A 71 8.26 -14.18 5.01
C ASP A 71 6.86 -14.18 4.38
N THR A 72 6.62 -13.26 3.45
CA THR A 72 5.32 -13.07 2.77
C THR A 72 5.03 -14.22 1.80
N ASP A 73 3.93 -14.96 2.00
CA ASP A 73 3.62 -16.14 1.18
C ASP A 73 2.99 -15.75 -0.16
N TYR A 74 3.79 -15.80 -1.23
CA TYR A 74 3.37 -15.57 -2.62
C TYR A 74 4.16 -16.44 -3.60
N ALA A 75 3.63 -16.65 -4.80
CA ALA A 75 4.37 -17.22 -5.92
C ALA A 75 3.83 -16.69 -7.26
N LEU A 76 4.73 -16.45 -8.21
CA LEU A 76 4.43 -16.21 -9.61
C LEU A 76 4.87 -17.44 -10.42
N THR A 77 3.98 -17.98 -11.24
CA THR A 77 4.24 -19.15 -12.09
C THR A 77 3.83 -18.87 -13.53
N LYS A 78 4.73 -19.16 -14.47
CA LYS A 78 4.46 -19.08 -15.92
C LYS A 78 3.43 -20.15 -16.30
N THR A 79 2.35 -19.76 -16.97
CA THR A 79 1.33 -20.67 -17.50
C THR A 79 1.55 -20.91 -19.01
N GLU A 80 0.59 -21.54 -19.68
CA GLU A 80 0.61 -21.67 -21.14
C GLU A 80 0.55 -20.29 -21.82
N VAL A 81 1.02 -20.22 -23.06
CA VAL A 81 0.97 -18.99 -23.86
C VAL A 81 -0.48 -18.76 -24.31
N SER A 82 -0.94 -17.52 -24.17
CA SER A 82 -2.31 -17.09 -24.50
C SER A 82 -2.66 -17.32 -25.97
N SER A 83 -3.97 -17.29 -26.27
CA SER A 83 -4.48 -17.34 -27.64
C SER A 83 -3.99 -16.21 -28.56
N ILE A 84 -3.51 -15.09 -27.99
CA ILE A 84 -2.91 -13.96 -28.72
C ILE A 84 -1.37 -14.05 -28.81
N GLY A 85 -0.78 -15.14 -28.29
CA GLY A 85 0.66 -15.40 -28.40
C GLY A 85 1.51 -14.79 -27.28
N GLU A 86 0.91 -14.36 -26.17
CA GLU A 86 1.61 -13.73 -25.04
C GLU A 86 1.80 -14.70 -23.85
N GLN A 87 2.87 -14.53 -23.08
CA GLN A 87 3.14 -15.32 -21.89
C GLN A 87 2.20 -14.90 -20.75
N GLU A 88 1.30 -15.81 -20.36
CA GLU A 88 0.45 -15.63 -19.18
C GLU A 88 1.18 -16.05 -17.89
N TYR A 89 0.67 -15.57 -16.75
CA TYR A 89 1.20 -15.88 -15.44
C TYR A 89 0.06 -16.06 -14.43
N ASP A 90 0.13 -17.15 -13.66
CA ASP A 90 -0.64 -17.29 -12.43
C ASP A 90 0.14 -16.62 -11.28
N PHE A 91 -0.53 -15.72 -10.57
CA PHE A 91 -0.02 -15.14 -9.33
C PHE A 91 -0.86 -15.62 -8.16
N THR A 92 -0.19 -16.14 -7.14
CA THR A 92 -0.82 -16.59 -5.89
C THR A 92 -0.27 -15.79 -4.73
N ARG A 93 -1.16 -15.38 -3.84
CA ARG A 93 -0.85 -14.63 -2.62
C ARG A 93 -1.72 -15.16 -1.48
N THR A 94 -1.11 -15.65 -0.41
CA THR A 94 -1.82 -16.34 0.68
C THR A 94 -1.48 -15.71 2.05
N PRO A 95 -2.06 -14.53 2.40
CA PRO A 95 -1.67 -13.75 3.58
C PRO A 95 -1.74 -14.47 4.93
N VAL A 96 -2.59 -15.51 5.03
CA VAL A 96 -2.71 -16.38 6.21
C VAL A 96 -1.48 -17.27 6.46
N ASN A 97 -0.66 -17.51 5.44
CA ASN A 97 0.57 -18.32 5.51
C ASN A 97 1.82 -17.49 5.84
N ASP A 98 1.69 -16.16 5.94
CA ASP A 98 2.79 -15.26 6.32
C ASP A 98 3.34 -15.66 7.69
N ARG A 99 4.66 -15.66 7.81
CA ARG A 99 5.39 -16.15 8.98
C ARG A 99 6.66 -15.35 9.20
N VAL A 100 7.35 -15.58 10.31
CA VAL A 100 8.72 -15.05 10.48
C VAL A 100 9.69 -15.90 9.66
N HIS A 101 10.70 -15.25 9.06
CA HIS A 101 11.80 -15.94 8.38
C HIS A 101 12.47 -16.99 9.29
N LYS A 102 12.64 -18.22 8.78
CA LYS A 102 13.25 -19.34 9.52
C LYS A 102 14.76 -19.13 9.77
N ASP A 103 15.38 -18.36 8.89
CA ASP A 103 16.79 -17.99 8.82
C ASP A 103 17.07 -16.61 9.48
N MET A 104 16.23 -16.18 10.41
CA MET A 104 16.52 -15.03 11.27
C MET A 104 17.68 -15.33 12.23
N ASP A 105 18.60 -14.39 12.40
CA ASP A 105 19.67 -14.52 13.40
C ASP A 105 19.10 -14.40 14.82
N THR A 106 18.71 -15.53 15.43
CA THR A 106 18.27 -15.54 16.82
C THR A 106 19.41 -15.70 17.83
N LYS A 107 20.68 -15.55 17.41
CA LYS A 107 21.85 -15.58 18.31
C LYS A 107 22.08 -14.22 18.98
N THR A 108 21.82 -13.12 18.27
CA THR A 108 21.83 -11.76 18.83
C THR A 108 20.59 -11.48 19.68
N PRO A 109 20.69 -10.66 20.76
CA PRO A 109 19.54 -10.20 21.53
C PRO A 109 18.48 -9.50 20.66
N GLU A 110 18.93 -8.70 19.70
CA GLU A 110 18.12 -7.94 18.74
C GLU A 110 17.35 -8.88 17.82
N GLY A 111 18.03 -9.80 17.11
CA GLY A 111 17.37 -10.71 16.19
C GLY A 111 16.46 -11.73 16.88
N LYS A 112 16.81 -12.17 18.10
CA LYS A 112 15.92 -12.95 18.98
C LYS A 112 14.66 -12.17 19.37
N TYR A 113 14.80 -10.88 19.70
CA TYR A 113 13.66 -10.03 19.99
C TYR A 113 12.79 -9.79 18.75
N LEU A 114 13.39 -9.39 17.62
CA LEU A 114 12.69 -9.10 16.36
C LEU A 114 11.94 -10.32 15.83
N SER A 115 12.53 -11.52 15.93
CA SER A 115 11.85 -12.77 15.59
C SER A 115 10.61 -13.01 16.47
N SER A 116 10.74 -12.87 17.80
CA SER A 116 9.60 -13.01 18.71
C SER A 116 8.56 -11.90 18.54
N TYR A 117 8.98 -10.68 18.21
CA TYR A 117 8.12 -9.51 17.99
C TYR A 117 7.26 -9.70 16.74
N HIS A 118 7.87 -9.99 15.59
CA HIS A 118 7.14 -10.18 14.34
C HIS A 118 6.22 -11.42 14.39
N ALA A 119 6.58 -12.45 15.16
CA ALA A 119 5.68 -13.58 15.44
C ALA A 119 4.43 -13.16 16.23
N GLN A 120 4.54 -12.20 17.17
CA GLN A 120 3.35 -11.65 17.85
C GLN A 120 2.61 -10.64 16.96
N LEU A 121 3.32 -9.86 16.14
CA LEU A 121 2.71 -8.92 15.20
C LEU A 121 1.79 -9.64 14.21
N ILE A 122 2.22 -10.75 13.61
CA ILE A 122 1.36 -11.59 12.73
C ILE A 122 0.17 -12.21 13.50
N LYS A 123 0.31 -12.42 14.81
CA LYS A 123 -0.74 -12.97 15.67
C LYS A 123 -1.80 -11.94 16.06
N MET A 124 -1.37 -10.74 16.42
CA MET A 124 -2.21 -9.61 16.83
C MET A 124 -2.79 -8.84 15.64
N PHE A 125 -2.06 -8.82 14.50
CA PHE A 125 -2.46 -8.19 13.25
C PHE A 125 -2.46 -9.22 12.09
N PRO A 126 -3.39 -10.19 12.11
CA PRO A 126 -3.61 -11.09 10.99
C PRO A 126 -3.95 -10.36 9.69
N SER A 127 -3.76 -11.07 8.59
CA SER A 127 -4.34 -10.72 7.29
C SER A 127 -4.86 -12.02 6.70
N VAL A 128 -6.18 -12.15 6.55
CA VAL A 128 -6.79 -13.37 5.97
C VAL A 128 -7.08 -13.18 4.49
N ASN A 129 -7.55 -11.98 4.10
CA ASN A 129 -7.98 -11.65 2.74
C ASN A 129 -7.01 -10.72 1.98
N GLY A 130 -5.94 -10.23 2.63
CA GLY A 130 -5.03 -9.21 2.09
C GLY A 130 -5.03 -7.90 2.88
N ASP A 131 -6.11 -7.61 3.62
CA ASP A 131 -6.21 -6.43 4.50
C ASP A 131 -5.45 -6.60 5.82
N LEU A 132 -5.07 -5.47 6.42
CA LEU A 132 -4.70 -5.43 7.84
C LEU A 132 -5.96 -5.58 8.70
N SER A 133 -5.94 -6.48 9.67
CA SER A 133 -7.04 -6.64 10.64
C SER A 133 -6.50 -7.13 11.99
N ILE A 134 -7.29 -6.99 13.05
CA ILE A 134 -7.11 -7.76 14.29
C ILE A 134 -7.94 -9.07 14.29
N GLU A 135 -8.82 -9.27 13.30
CA GLU A 135 -9.69 -10.43 13.17
C GLU A 135 -8.97 -11.61 12.50
N ALA A 136 -8.92 -12.76 13.17
CA ALA A 136 -8.27 -13.96 12.66
C ALA A 136 -9.28 -15.08 12.35
N GLY A 137 -8.98 -15.91 11.35
CA GLY A 137 -9.76 -17.12 11.04
C GLY A 137 -9.55 -18.30 11.98
N ARG A 138 -8.69 -18.17 12.99
CA ARG A 138 -8.28 -19.24 13.92
C ARG A 138 -8.95 -19.04 15.28
N SER A 139 -9.51 -20.12 15.83
CA SER A 139 -10.29 -20.15 17.07
C SER A 139 -9.51 -19.81 18.34
N ASN A 140 -8.18 -19.89 18.31
CA ASN A 140 -7.27 -19.63 19.43
C ASN A 140 -6.63 -18.23 19.43
N ALA A 141 -7.10 -17.31 18.57
CA ALA A 141 -6.58 -15.95 18.45
C ALA A 141 -6.88 -15.07 19.66
N VAL A 142 -5.99 -14.13 19.96
CA VAL A 142 -6.13 -13.22 21.12
C VAL A 142 -7.43 -12.40 21.08
N THR A 143 -7.84 -11.94 19.90
CA THR A 143 -9.06 -11.17 19.68
C THR A 143 -10.32 -11.94 20.10
N ASN A 144 -10.35 -13.23 19.74
CA ASN A 144 -11.41 -14.17 20.06
C ASN A 144 -11.46 -14.46 21.56
N PHE A 145 -10.29 -14.70 22.17
CA PHE A 145 -10.17 -14.89 23.62
C PHE A 145 -10.69 -13.69 24.42
N LEU A 146 -10.30 -12.45 24.06
CA LEU A 146 -10.76 -11.25 24.77
C LEU A 146 -12.27 -11.02 24.62
N ARG A 147 -12.84 -11.30 23.44
CA ARG A 147 -14.27 -11.06 23.18
C ARG A 147 -15.19 -12.18 23.66
N ALA A 148 -14.65 -13.32 24.08
CA ALA A 148 -15.41 -14.43 24.63
C ALA A 148 -16.24 -14.02 25.87
N ASP A 149 -17.45 -14.59 26.01
CA ASP A 149 -18.39 -14.22 27.09
C ASP A 149 -17.84 -14.40 28.51
N CYS A 150 -16.93 -15.37 28.70
CA CYS A 150 -16.24 -15.64 29.95
C CYS A 150 -15.05 -14.70 30.25
N VAL A 151 -14.65 -13.84 29.31
CA VAL A 151 -13.45 -12.96 29.40
C VAL A 151 -13.78 -11.48 29.19
N LYS A 152 -14.86 -11.16 28.45
CA LYS A 152 -15.21 -9.78 28.05
C LYS A 152 -15.25 -8.76 29.19
N LYS A 153 -15.68 -9.16 30.39
CA LYS A 153 -15.73 -8.28 31.59
C LYS A 153 -14.34 -7.90 32.11
N ASP A 154 -13.39 -8.82 31.97
CA ASP A 154 -12.03 -8.72 32.51
C ASP A 154 -11.02 -8.21 31.47
N THR A 155 -11.44 -8.11 30.20
CA THR A 155 -10.63 -7.65 29.07
C THR A 155 -9.97 -6.31 29.29
N LYS A 156 -10.65 -5.37 29.96
CA LYS A 156 -10.07 -4.07 30.34
C LYS A 156 -8.81 -4.23 31.21
N TYR A 157 -8.81 -5.13 32.19
CA TYR A 157 -7.65 -5.42 33.03
C TYR A 157 -6.56 -6.20 32.28
N ILE A 158 -6.93 -7.09 31.36
CA ILE A 158 -5.96 -7.83 30.53
C ILE A 158 -5.20 -6.84 29.61
N LEU A 159 -5.91 -5.98 28.87
CA LEU A 159 -5.30 -4.96 28.02
C LEU A 159 -4.47 -3.97 28.84
N ALA A 160 -4.97 -3.53 30.00
CA ALA A 160 -4.25 -2.64 30.90
C ALA A 160 -2.94 -3.26 31.40
N ALA A 161 -2.94 -4.55 31.76
CA ALA A 161 -1.73 -5.26 32.16
C ALA A 161 -0.70 -5.39 31.02
N LEU A 162 -1.15 -5.63 29.77
CA LEU A 162 -0.24 -5.68 28.61
C LEU A 162 0.37 -4.31 28.30
N LEU A 163 -0.41 -3.22 28.37
CA LEU A 163 0.11 -1.85 28.25
C LEU A 163 1.14 -1.58 29.35
N LEU A 164 0.79 -1.78 30.61
CA LEU A 164 1.65 -1.51 31.77
C LEU A 164 2.95 -2.32 31.73
N LEU A 165 2.91 -3.59 31.30
CA LEU A 165 4.11 -4.39 31.05
C LEU A 165 5.01 -3.80 29.94
N SER A 166 4.42 -3.22 28.89
CA SER A 166 5.16 -2.58 27.81
C SER A 166 5.86 -1.29 28.25
N GLU A 167 5.28 -0.55 29.21
CA GLU A 167 5.90 0.59 29.89
C GLU A 167 6.90 0.14 31.01
N GLY A 168 7.11 -1.17 31.16
CA GLY A 168 8.05 -1.75 32.12
C GLY A 168 7.55 -1.72 33.57
N VAL A 169 6.24 -1.61 33.80
CA VAL A 169 5.62 -1.83 35.12
C VAL A 169 5.55 -3.33 35.36
N ASP A 170 5.92 -3.75 36.57
CA ASP A 170 5.83 -5.15 36.97
C ASP A 170 4.41 -5.49 37.44
N ILE A 171 3.65 -6.26 36.66
CA ILE A 171 2.29 -6.72 37.01
C ILE A 171 2.35 -8.21 37.38
N LYS A 172 1.65 -8.64 38.43
CA LYS A 172 1.50 -10.07 38.81
C LYS A 172 0.48 -10.77 37.88
N ILE A 173 0.79 -10.84 36.60
CA ILE A 173 0.06 -11.62 35.60
C ILE A 173 0.78 -12.95 35.35
N SER A 174 0.03 -14.05 35.38
CA SER A 174 0.57 -15.39 35.11
C SER A 174 -0.48 -16.30 34.49
N ILE A 175 -0.01 -17.35 33.82
CA ILE A 175 -0.86 -18.44 33.36
C ILE A 175 -0.75 -19.56 34.38
N ASP A 176 -1.85 -19.90 35.02
CA ASP A 176 -1.94 -21.00 35.98
C ASP A 176 -2.03 -22.34 35.23
N HIS A 177 -1.30 -23.32 35.75
CA HIS A 177 -1.16 -24.68 35.21
C HIS A 177 -1.54 -25.76 36.25
N THR A 178 -2.04 -25.36 37.43
CA THR A 178 -2.34 -26.28 38.54
C THR A 178 -3.67 -27.04 38.41
N GLY A 179 -4.61 -26.52 37.61
CA GLY A 179 -5.88 -27.17 37.30
C GLY A 179 -5.91 -27.79 35.90
N GLU A 180 -6.88 -28.67 35.65
CA GLU A 180 -7.13 -29.35 34.36
C GLU A 180 -7.22 -28.36 33.19
N LYS A 181 -7.94 -27.25 33.40
CA LYS A 181 -7.95 -26.10 32.48
C LYS A 181 -7.01 -25.00 32.96
N LYS A 182 -6.10 -24.60 32.09
CA LYS A 182 -5.21 -23.44 32.26
C LYS A 182 -6.02 -22.15 32.40
N LYS A 183 -5.60 -21.27 33.32
CA LYS A 183 -6.28 -19.99 33.61
C LYS A 183 -5.34 -18.80 33.48
N LEU A 184 -5.84 -17.66 33.01
CA LEU A 184 -5.11 -16.40 33.06
C LEU A 184 -5.48 -15.69 34.36
N VAL A 185 -4.47 -15.34 35.16
CA VAL A 185 -4.68 -14.76 36.50
C VAL A 185 -3.88 -13.46 36.65
N ILE A 186 -4.54 -12.41 37.14
CA ILE A 186 -3.92 -11.14 37.55
C ILE A 186 -4.22 -10.91 39.03
N LYS A 187 -3.20 -10.99 39.88
CA LYS A 187 -3.33 -10.84 41.35
C LYS A 187 -2.88 -9.46 41.81
N SER A 188 -3.51 -8.93 42.85
CA SER A 188 -3.07 -7.68 43.48
C SER A 188 -1.68 -7.82 44.12
N LYS A 189 -0.94 -6.71 44.17
CA LYS A 189 0.32 -6.61 44.91
C LYS A 189 0.13 -6.19 46.35
N THR A 190 -0.82 -5.30 46.64
CA THR A 190 -1.10 -4.76 47.97
C THR A 190 -2.03 -5.67 48.79
N CYS A 191 -3.09 -6.20 48.19
CA CYS A 191 -4.07 -7.07 48.84
C CYS A 191 -3.90 -8.53 48.39
N LYS A 192 -3.68 -9.46 49.33
CA LYS A 192 -3.50 -10.89 48.99
C LYS A 192 -4.77 -11.56 48.44
N GLU A 193 -5.93 -11.07 48.84
CA GLU A 193 -7.24 -11.63 48.49
C GLU A 193 -7.82 -11.04 47.20
N LYS A 194 -7.41 -9.82 46.82
CA LYS A 194 -7.88 -9.17 45.58
C LYS A 194 -7.26 -9.83 44.34
N VAL A 195 -8.12 -10.35 43.48
CA VAL A 195 -7.77 -10.90 42.16
C VAL A 195 -8.54 -10.10 41.11
N PHE A 196 -7.82 -9.45 40.20
CA PHE A 196 -8.42 -8.61 39.15
C PHE A 196 -8.96 -9.43 37.98
N VAL A 197 -8.31 -10.56 37.66
CA VAL A 197 -8.68 -11.46 36.56
C VAL A 197 -8.42 -12.90 37.00
N ASN A 198 -9.37 -13.80 36.74
CA ASN A 198 -9.22 -15.25 36.91
C ASN A 198 -10.10 -15.99 35.91
N VAL A 199 -9.67 -16.03 34.65
CA VAL A 199 -10.47 -16.55 33.52
C VAL A 199 -9.89 -17.84 32.95
N GLU A 200 -10.75 -18.75 32.50
CA GLU A 200 -10.30 -19.96 31.81
C GLU A 200 -9.78 -19.62 30.41
N MET A 201 -8.61 -20.14 30.05
CA MET A 201 -8.02 -19.98 28.72
C MET A 201 -8.55 -21.01 27.72
N HIS A 202 -9.82 -21.39 27.84
CA HIS A 202 -10.50 -22.33 26.95
C HIS A 202 -11.84 -21.72 26.54
N THR A 203 -12.11 -21.72 25.24
CA THR A 203 -13.36 -21.20 24.67
C THR A 203 -13.93 -22.18 23.65
N ALA A 204 -15.22 -22.03 23.34
CA ALA A 204 -15.86 -22.75 22.26
C ALA A 204 -15.40 -22.21 20.89
N GLY A 205 -15.25 -23.11 19.92
CA GLY A 205 -14.95 -22.79 18.52
C GLY A 205 -14.81 -24.06 17.69
N LEU A 206 -14.21 -23.96 16.52
CA LEU A 206 -13.80 -25.14 15.74
C LEU A 206 -12.30 -25.39 15.96
N ASP A 207 -11.95 -26.65 16.22
CA ASP A 207 -10.58 -27.09 16.46
C ASP A 207 -9.74 -26.92 15.18
N PRO A 208 -8.54 -26.29 15.24
CA PRO A 208 -7.77 -25.96 14.05
C PRO A 208 -7.08 -27.17 13.37
N VAL A 209 -7.12 -28.36 13.98
CA VAL A 209 -6.52 -29.59 13.46
C VAL A 209 -7.59 -30.54 12.92
N THR A 210 -8.67 -30.78 13.66
CA THR A 210 -9.76 -31.67 13.23
C THR A 210 -10.83 -30.94 12.41
N ASN A 211 -10.91 -29.61 12.51
CA ASN A 211 -11.93 -28.77 11.88
C ASN A 211 -13.37 -29.10 12.35
N GLU A 212 -13.49 -29.70 13.54
CA GLU A 212 -14.76 -30.03 14.23
C GLU A 212 -15.03 -29.08 15.40
N HIS A 213 -16.29 -28.97 15.84
CA HIS A 213 -16.66 -28.03 16.91
C HIS A 213 -16.24 -28.58 18.27
N SER A 214 -15.48 -27.78 19.02
CA SER A 214 -15.01 -28.10 20.36
C SER A 214 -15.38 -26.96 21.32
N GLU A 215 -16.03 -27.31 22.42
CA GLU A 215 -16.34 -26.40 23.54
C GLU A 215 -15.10 -26.04 24.38
N ASN A 216 -13.92 -26.59 24.06
CA ASN A 216 -12.74 -26.58 24.94
C ASN A 216 -11.42 -26.32 24.18
N ILE A 217 -11.36 -25.26 23.39
CA ILE A 217 -10.16 -24.90 22.62
C ILE A 217 -9.23 -24.01 23.45
N TYR A 218 -8.02 -24.52 23.72
CA TYR A 218 -6.99 -23.78 24.44
C TYR A 218 -6.51 -22.55 23.65
N GLN A 219 -6.58 -21.38 24.29
CA GLN A 219 -6.25 -20.08 23.71
C GLN A 219 -4.74 -19.83 23.73
N SER A 220 -4.00 -20.62 22.94
CA SER A 220 -2.54 -20.67 22.94
C SER A 220 -1.89 -19.36 22.49
N GLU A 221 -2.46 -18.62 21.53
CA GLU A 221 -1.86 -17.36 21.06
C GLU A 221 -1.95 -16.28 22.13
N ALA A 222 -3.09 -16.16 22.82
CA ALA A 222 -3.23 -15.26 23.95
C ALA A 222 -2.20 -15.56 25.05
N ALA A 223 -1.97 -16.86 25.33
CA ALA A 223 -0.95 -17.29 26.30
C ALA A 223 0.49 -16.95 25.86
N GLU A 224 0.80 -17.04 24.57
CA GLU A 224 2.10 -16.64 24.02
C GLU A 224 2.32 -15.13 24.04
N ILE A 225 1.29 -14.34 23.72
CA ILE A 225 1.32 -12.88 23.76
C ILE A 225 1.55 -12.39 25.20
N VAL A 226 0.81 -12.93 26.20
CA VAL A 226 1.05 -12.63 27.62
C VAL A 226 2.51 -12.94 28.02
N LYS A 227 3.03 -14.12 27.64
CA LYS A 227 4.44 -14.48 27.89
C LYS A 227 5.44 -13.56 27.18
N PHE A 228 5.11 -13.05 25.99
CA PHE A 228 5.92 -12.07 25.27
C PHE A 228 5.99 -10.73 26.03
N TYR A 229 4.86 -10.17 26.46
CA TYR A 229 4.83 -8.91 27.21
C TYR A 229 5.52 -9.01 28.57
N ILE A 230 5.39 -10.14 29.30
CA ILE A 230 6.15 -10.40 30.53
C ILE A 230 7.67 -10.31 30.29
N ARG A 231 8.17 -10.83 29.16
CA ARG A 231 9.60 -10.75 28.80
C ARG A 231 10.00 -9.34 28.33
N CYS A 232 9.09 -8.56 27.77
CA CYS A 232 9.37 -7.19 27.31
C CYS A 232 9.66 -6.22 28.46
N ARG A 233 8.99 -6.39 29.61
CA ARG A 233 9.11 -5.56 30.83
C ARG A 233 10.55 -5.14 31.17
N ASP A 234 11.49 -6.07 31.05
CA ASP A 234 12.88 -5.87 31.43
C ASP A 234 13.88 -5.78 30.27
N ASN A 235 13.42 -5.93 29.03
CA ASN A 235 14.28 -5.94 27.85
C ASN A 235 15.00 -4.58 27.68
N PRO A 236 16.35 -4.52 27.72
CA PRO A 236 17.09 -3.27 27.56
C PRO A 236 16.87 -2.59 26.20
N LEU A 237 16.50 -3.34 25.15
CA LEU A 237 16.19 -2.80 23.83
C LEU A 237 14.93 -1.91 23.82
N LEU A 238 14.06 -2.07 24.83
CA LEU A 238 12.77 -1.35 24.96
C LEU A 238 12.79 -0.27 26.05
N LYS A 239 13.76 -0.31 26.96
CA LYS A 239 13.94 0.70 28.01
C LYS A 239 14.39 2.02 27.39
N LYS A 240 14.08 3.15 28.03
CA LYS A 240 14.43 4.51 27.54
C LYS A 240 15.90 4.60 27.13
N GLY A 241 16.15 4.93 25.85
CA GLY A 241 17.49 4.97 25.24
C GLY A 241 17.88 3.70 24.46
N GLY A 242 17.11 2.61 24.59
CA GLY A 242 17.26 1.40 23.77
C GLY A 242 16.76 1.59 22.34
N VAL A 243 17.30 0.79 21.41
CA VAL A 243 17.09 0.93 19.95
C VAL A 243 15.62 0.81 19.50
N PHE A 244 14.78 0.08 20.23
CA PHE A 244 13.34 -0.12 19.95
C PHE A 244 12.43 0.53 21.01
N ALA A 245 12.96 1.46 21.81
CA ALA A 245 12.17 2.23 22.78
C ALA A 245 11.22 3.21 22.07
N MET A 246 10.17 3.66 22.78
CA MET A 246 9.39 4.81 22.32
C MET A 246 10.27 6.07 22.28
N PRO A 247 10.13 6.94 21.27
CA PRO A 247 11.13 7.97 20.99
C PRO A 247 11.02 9.14 21.98
N ALA A 248 12.16 9.51 22.55
CA ALA A 248 12.33 10.66 23.42
C ALA A 248 12.96 11.87 22.71
N THR A 249 13.46 11.69 21.48
CA THR A 249 14.01 12.75 20.62
C THR A 249 13.50 12.62 19.18
N LYS A 250 13.66 13.69 18.36
CA LYS A 250 13.20 13.70 16.96
C LYS A 250 13.98 12.68 16.12
N GLU A 251 15.27 12.52 16.36
CA GLU A 251 16.15 11.57 15.66
C GLU A 251 15.74 10.12 15.94
N GLN A 252 15.34 9.82 17.19
CA GLN A 252 14.80 8.51 17.56
C GLN A 252 13.47 8.22 16.85
N PHE A 253 12.60 9.24 16.72
CA PHE A 253 11.36 9.12 15.95
C PHE A 253 11.65 8.90 14.46
N GLU A 254 12.48 9.74 13.85
CA GLU A 254 12.85 9.67 12.42
C GLU A 254 13.56 8.38 12.02
N SER A 255 14.20 7.66 12.97
CA SER A 255 14.72 6.31 12.72
C SER A 255 13.64 5.28 12.38
N GLY A 256 12.40 5.50 12.83
CA GLY A 256 11.29 4.54 12.75
C GLY A 256 11.47 3.28 13.60
N ASN A 257 12.59 3.10 14.31
CA ASN A 257 12.86 1.86 15.04
C ASN A 257 11.91 1.62 16.23
N PHE A 258 11.27 2.67 16.74
CA PHE A 258 10.18 2.56 17.71
C PHE A 258 8.98 1.73 17.20
N LEU A 259 8.83 1.57 15.87
CA LEU A 259 7.82 0.70 15.27
C LEU A 259 8.08 -0.80 15.58
N ASN A 260 9.25 -1.17 16.12
CA ASN A 260 9.51 -2.49 16.71
C ASN A 260 9.25 -2.54 18.23
N SER A 261 8.69 -1.49 18.82
CA SER A 261 8.41 -1.44 20.26
C SER A 261 7.19 -2.30 20.62
N ALA A 262 7.29 -3.04 21.73
CA ALA A 262 6.14 -3.70 22.34
C ALA A 262 5.04 -2.71 22.74
N ALA A 263 5.42 -1.47 23.10
CA ALA A 263 4.51 -0.38 23.44
C ALA A 263 3.72 0.13 22.22
N PHE A 264 4.39 0.35 21.09
CA PHE A 264 3.73 0.67 19.82
C PHE A 264 2.74 -0.44 19.39
N LEU A 265 3.13 -1.70 19.52
CA LEU A 265 2.30 -2.86 19.16
C LEU A 265 1.01 -2.92 19.99
N ILE A 266 1.09 -2.75 21.33
CA ILE A 266 -0.11 -2.82 22.19
C ILE A 266 -0.96 -1.55 22.10
N GLN A 267 -0.36 -0.36 21.99
CA GLN A 267 -1.10 0.91 21.79
C GLN A 267 -1.93 0.86 20.50
N THR A 268 -1.35 0.35 19.41
CA THR A 268 -2.08 0.17 18.15
C THR A 268 -3.18 -0.88 18.28
N TYR A 269 -2.90 -2.02 18.93
CA TYR A 269 -3.89 -3.08 19.08
C TYR A 269 -5.08 -2.66 19.95
N ILE A 270 -4.85 -1.90 21.03
CA ILE A 270 -5.90 -1.33 21.87
C ILE A 270 -6.78 -0.37 21.05
N TYR A 271 -6.17 0.47 20.20
CA TYR A 271 -6.89 1.39 19.33
C TYR A 271 -7.78 0.69 18.28
N GLU A 272 -7.34 -0.42 17.68
CA GLU A 272 -8.18 -1.21 16.76
C GLU A 272 -9.22 -2.09 17.49
N PHE A 273 -9.02 -2.39 18.77
CA PHE A 273 -9.87 -3.32 19.53
C PHE A 273 -11.02 -2.63 20.28
N ILE A 274 -10.79 -1.44 20.83
CA ILE A 274 -11.78 -0.69 21.62
C ILE A 274 -12.50 0.33 20.73
N ASP A 275 -13.80 0.12 20.54
CA ASP A 275 -14.63 0.84 19.58
C ASP A 275 -15.67 1.80 20.19
N THR A 276 -15.79 1.90 21.52
CA THR A 276 -16.68 2.87 22.20
C THR A 276 -16.00 3.70 23.29
N ALA A 277 -16.46 4.94 23.47
CA ALA A 277 -15.94 5.85 24.49
C ALA A 277 -16.06 5.27 25.91
N GLU A 278 -17.17 4.61 26.23
CA GLU A 278 -17.40 3.94 27.53
C GLU A 278 -16.37 2.84 27.75
N SER A 279 -16.15 1.98 26.75
CA SER A 279 -15.21 0.87 26.83
C SER A 279 -13.77 1.37 27.01
N TYR A 280 -13.42 2.50 26.40
CA TYR A 280 -12.11 3.12 26.60
C TYR A 280 -11.95 3.78 27.97
N LYS A 281 -12.98 4.46 28.49
CA LYS A 281 -13.01 4.98 29.88
C LYS A 281 -12.85 3.84 30.90
N ASP A 282 -13.51 2.71 30.65
CA ASP A 282 -13.40 1.48 31.45
C ASP A 282 -11.98 0.91 31.45
N PHE A 283 -11.33 0.88 30.27
CA PHE A 283 -9.93 0.50 30.11
C PHE A 283 -8.97 1.46 30.84
N VAL A 284 -9.17 2.76 30.73
CA VAL A 284 -8.34 3.79 31.38
C VAL A 284 -8.45 3.70 32.91
N ASN A 285 -9.65 3.47 33.46
CA ASN A 285 -9.83 3.19 34.89
C ASN A 285 -9.11 1.90 35.31
N ALA A 286 -9.17 0.83 34.51
CA ALA A 286 -8.42 -0.40 34.78
C ALA A 286 -6.89 -0.21 34.78
N VAL A 287 -6.35 0.67 33.91
CA VAL A 287 -4.93 1.07 33.93
C VAL A 287 -4.60 1.82 35.22
N HIS A 288 -5.44 2.77 35.63
CA HIS A 288 -5.26 3.51 36.88
C HIS A 288 -5.27 2.57 38.11
N GLU A 289 -6.28 1.72 38.24
CA GLU A 289 -6.40 0.76 39.34
C GLU A 289 -5.18 -0.18 39.43
N LEU A 290 -4.77 -0.79 38.31
CA LEU A 290 -3.63 -1.70 38.29
C LEU A 290 -2.31 -0.98 38.61
N LEU A 291 -2.18 0.30 38.25
CA LEU A 291 -0.97 1.09 38.53
C LEU A 291 -0.91 1.54 40.00
N VAL A 292 -2.03 1.98 40.58
CA VAL A 292 -2.15 2.29 42.01
C VAL A 292 -1.89 1.04 42.86
N ASP A 293 -2.40 -0.13 42.44
CA ASP A 293 -2.09 -1.43 43.06
C ASP A 293 -0.58 -1.75 43.10
N GLN A 294 0.25 -1.11 42.27
CA GLN A 294 1.70 -1.28 42.34
C GLN A 294 2.37 -0.41 43.41
N VAL A 295 1.72 0.64 43.91
CA VAL A 295 2.26 1.56 44.90
C VAL A 295 1.97 1.00 46.30
N VAL A 296 3.02 0.84 47.11
CA VAL A 296 2.87 0.43 48.52
C VAL A 296 2.72 1.70 49.34
N GLU A 297 1.77 1.73 50.28
CA GLU A 297 1.45 2.89 51.16
C GLU A 297 2.65 3.48 51.94
N LYS A 298 3.81 2.81 51.93
CA LYS A 298 5.04 3.28 52.58
C LYS A 298 5.89 4.25 51.74
N GLU A 299 5.59 4.43 50.44
CA GLU A 299 6.18 5.53 49.65
C GLU A 299 5.39 6.82 49.88
N ASN A 300 5.64 7.47 51.02
CA ASN A 300 5.01 8.73 51.40
C ASN A 300 5.35 9.83 50.37
N PRO A 301 4.40 10.32 49.53
CA PRO A 301 4.72 11.14 48.35
C PRO A 301 5.48 12.43 48.67
N GLU A 302 5.29 12.96 49.88
CA GLU A 302 5.85 14.22 50.36
C GLU A 302 7.33 14.12 50.80
N GLN A 303 7.85 12.91 51.08
CA GLN A 303 9.15 12.77 51.78
C GLN A 303 10.35 12.40 50.89
N THR A 304 10.18 12.22 49.58
CA THR A 304 11.31 12.00 48.65
C THR A 304 11.27 12.95 47.46
N LYS A 305 12.21 13.91 47.39
CA LYS A 305 12.39 14.87 46.27
C LYS A 305 12.69 14.25 44.88
N LYS A 306 12.60 12.93 44.73
CA LYS A 306 12.71 12.19 43.47
C LYS A 306 11.62 11.11 43.42
N LYS A 307 10.58 11.29 42.60
CA LYS A 307 9.60 10.24 42.30
C LYS A 307 10.31 8.98 41.78
N GLY A 308 9.97 7.82 42.35
CA GLY A 308 10.43 6.50 41.92
C GLY A 308 9.90 6.12 40.53
N LYS A 309 10.34 4.98 39.97
CA LYS A 309 9.97 4.55 38.60
C LYS A 309 8.45 4.55 38.37
N LYS A 310 7.67 4.04 39.34
CA LYS A 310 6.20 3.95 39.26
C LYS A 310 5.54 5.32 39.22
N GLY A 311 5.97 6.25 40.07
CA GLY A 311 5.45 7.63 40.09
C GLY A 311 5.73 8.39 38.79
N ARG A 312 6.86 8.13 38.12
CA ARG A 312 7.14 8.70 36.79
C ARG A 312 6.23 8.13 35.71
N ILE A 313 6.00 6.81 35.71
CA ILE A 313 5.07 6.18 34.76
C ILE A 313 3.62 6.66 35.02
N PHE A 314 3.25 6.90 36.28
CA PHE A 314 1.97 7.52 36.62
C PHE A 314 1.85 8.92 36.00
N ASP A 315 2.85 9.80 36.20
CA ASP A 315 2.89 11.14 35.58
C ASP A 315 2.94 11.09 34.03
N GLU A 316 3.55 10.06 33.46
CA GLU A 316 3.61 9.84 32.00
C GLU A 316 2.26 9.38 31.42
N LEU A 317 1.39 8.74 32.21
CA LEU A 317 0.07 8.25 31.79
C LEU A 317 -1.07 9.21 32.15
N PHE A 318 -0.99 9.88 33.31
CA PHE A 318 -2.04 10.68 33.92
C PHE A 318 -1.53 12.08 34.31
N LEU A 319 -2.42 13.07 34.22
CA LEU A 319 -2.21 14.42 34.77
C LEU A 319 -3.16 14.66 35.94
N ALA A 320 -2.72 15.44 36.92
CA ALA A 320 -3.62 15.98 37.94
C ALA A 320 -4.66 16.90 37.30
N LYS A 321 -5.88 16.87 37.83
CA LYS A 321 -7.03 17.68 37.39
C LYS A 321 -6.68 19.17 37.20
N ASP A 322 -5.94 19.75 38.13
CA ASP A 322 -5.59 21.19 38.10
C ASP A 322 -4.65 21.55 36.94
N ALA A 323 -3.92 20.57 36.38
CA ALA A 323 -3.06 20.75 35.21
C ALA A 323 -3.79 20.50 33.87
N PHE A 324 -5.09 20.15 33.89
CA PHE A 324 -5.84 19.81 32.68
C PHE A 324 -6.03 21.01 31.75
N ASP A 325 -6.44 22.17 32.27
CA ASP A 325 -6.78 23.35 31.46
C ASP A 325 -5.59 23.87 30.63
N GLU A 326 -4.36 23.75 31.12
CA GLU A 326 -3.15 24.11 30.36
C GLU A 326 -2.85 23.15 29.19
N ASN A 327 -3.35 21.91 29.28
CA ASN A 327 -3.02 20.81 28.37
C ASN A 327 -4.18 20.42 27.44
N LYS A 328 -5.44 20.77 27.73
CA LYS A 328 -6.58 20.44 26.86
C LYS A 328 -6.46 21.00 25.44
N LYS A 329 -5.78 22.15 25.28
CA LYS A 329 -5.51 22.81 23.99
C LYS A 329 -4.91 21.90 22.91
N TYR A 330 -4.12 20.89 23.29
CA TYR A 330 -3.55 19.93 22.33
C TYR A 330 -4.66 19.07 21.70
N ILE A 331 -5.56 18.53 22.53
CA ILE A 331 -6.70 17.71 22.05
C ILE A 331 -7.73 18.59 21.36
N GLU A 332 -8.05 19.77 21.92
CA GLU A 332 -9.02 20.71 21.34
C GLU A 332 -8.61 21.21 19.95
N SER A 333 -7.34 21.59 19.75
CA SER A 333 -6.85 22.05 18.43
C SER A 333 -6.90 20.93 17.39
N PHE A 334 -6.44 19.72 17.72
CA PHE A 334 -6.46 18.60 16.78
C PHE A 334 -7.90 18.18 16.43
N CYS A 335 -8.80 18.07 17.43
CA CYS A 335 -10.21 17.77 17.17
C CYS A 335 -10.91 18.90 16.40
N GLY A 336 -10.51 20.16 16.61
CA GLY A 336 -10.99 21.32 15.86
C GLY A 336 -10.59 21.29 14.38
N LEU A 337 -9.35 20.91 14.07
CA LEU A 337 -8.88 20.67 12.70
C LEU A 337 -9.70 19.58 12.00
N LEU A 338 -9.88 18.43 12.66
CA LEU A 338 -10.67 17.32 12.11
C LEU A 338 -12.11 17.76 11.85
N LYS A 339 -12.77 18.39 12.83
CA LYS A 339 -14.11 18.95 12.66
C LYS A 339 -14.19 19.93 11.47
N ALA A 340 -13.27 20.89 11.39
CA ALA A 340 -13.23 21.86 10.29
C ALA A 340 -13.11 21.17 8.92
N THR A 341 -12.28 20.13 8.82
CA THR A 341 -12.06 19.35 7.60
C THR A 341 -13.32 18.61 7.15
N ASN A 342 -14.09 18.05 8.09
CA ASN A 342 -15.36 17.39 7.78
C ASN A 342 -16.48 18.38 7.42
N GLU A 343 -16.58 19.52 8.13
CA GLU A 343 -17.58 20.57 7.83
C GLU A 343 -17.33 21.26 6.47
N ASN A 344 -16.09 21.24 5.97
CA ASN A 344 -15.71 21.82 4.67
C ASN A 344 -15.42 20.75 3.59
N ALA A 345 -15.84 19.50 3.81
CA ALA A 345 -15.67 18.46 2.81
C ALA A 345 -16.42 18.83 1.51
N LYS A 346 -15.76 18.66 0.36
CA LYS A 346 -16.38 18.79 -0.99
C LYS A 346 -16.95 17.48 -1.53
N PHE A 347 -16.61 16.37 -0.87
CA PHE A 347 -16.87 15.00 -1.28
C PHE A 347 -17.18 14.16 -0.03
N PRO A 348 -17.90 13.03 -0.15
CA PRO A 348 -18.20 12.16 1.00
C PRO A 348 -16.95 11.54 1.63
N PHE A 349 -15.87 11.39 0.86
CA PHE A 349 -14.59 10.82 1.27
C PHE A 349 -13.46 11.62 0.63
N CYS A 350 -12.51 12.11 1.44
CA CYS A 350 -11.33 12.86 1.00
C CYS A 350 -10.05 12.00 1.06
N ASN A 351 -10.04 10.90 1.80
CA ASN A 351 -8.93 9.95 1.84
C ASN A 351 -9.40 8.49 2.07
N ASP A 352 -8.54 7.54 1.71
CA ASP A 352 -8.76 6.08 1.81
C ASP A 352 -9.17 5.56 3.20
N SER A 353 -8.89 6.34 4.25
CA SER A 353 -9.14 5.95 5.63
C SER A 353 -10.48 6.43 6.18
N GLN A 354 -11.20 7.29 5.44
CA GLN A 354 -12.61 7.62 5.65
C GLN A 354 -13.56 6.62 4.98
N LEU A 355 -13.08 5.80 4.05
CA LEU A 355 -13.90 4.77 3.41
C LEU A 355 -14.35 3.72 4.45
N PRO A 356 -15.65 3.36 4.48
CA PRO A 356 -16.17 2.30 5.34
C PRO A 356 -15.36 1.00 5.16
N ARG A 357 -14.80 0.48 6.25
CA ARG A 357 -14.05 -0.79 6.24
C ARG A 357 -14.96 -1.90 6.72
N TYR A 358 -14.93 -3.05 6.02
CA TYR A 358 -15.85 -4.13 6.35
C TYR A 358 -15.57 -4.69 7.73
N THR A 359 -16.63 -5.20 8.33
CA THR A 359 -16.67 -5.52 9.74
C THR A 359 -17.60 -6.72 9.96
N ARG A 360 -17.79 -7.17 11.20
CA ARG A 360 -18.87 -8.12 11.49
C ARG A 360 -20.09 -7.44 12.06
N VAL A 361 -21.23 -7.99 11.72
CA VAL A 361 -22.54 -7.45 12.11
C VAL A 361 -23.48 -8.59 12.49
N PRO A 362 -24.43 -8.36 13.41
CA PRO A 362 -25.43 -9.35 13.76
C PRO A 362 -26.33 -9.66 12.58
N ARG A 363 -26.72 -10.93 12.44
CA ARG A 363 -27.77 -11.34 11.52
C ARG A 363 -29.09 -10.65 11.89
N ARG A 364 -29.73 -10.02 10.91
CA ARG A 364 -31.10 -9.48 11.06
C ARG A 364 -32.11 -10.63 10.96
N LYS A 365 -33.05 -10.67 11.90
CA LYS A 365 -34.12 -11.68 11.92
C LYS A 365 -35.03 -11.53 10.70
N LEU A 366 -35.42 -12.64 10.08
CA LEU A 366 -36.22 -12.65 8.84
C LEU A 366 -37.55 -11.88 8.93
N LYS A 367 -38.16 -11.81 10.13
CA LYS A 367 -39.37 -11.03 10.40
C LYS A 367 -39.12 -9.51 10.60
N LYS A 368 -37.88 -9.04 10.39
CA LYS A 368 -37.39 -7.67 10.69
C LYS A 368 -37.58 -7.24 12.16
N SER A 369 -37.81 -8.18 13.08
CA SER A 369 -37.99 -7.94 14.52
C SER A 369 -36.66 -7.74 15.27
N GLY A 370 -35.78 -6.91 14.72
CA GLY A 370 -34.41 -6.71 15.22
C GLY A 370 -33.41 -7.79 14.83
N PHE A 371 -32.40 -7.97 15.68
CA PHE A 371 -31.18 -8.74 15.41
C PHE A 371 -31.08 -10.02 16.26
N GLU A 372 -30.26 -10.98 15.81
CA GLU A 372 -29.84 -12.12 16.63
C GLU A 372 -28.85 -11.66 17.72
N LEU A 373 -29.02 -12.18 18.94
CA LEU A 373 -28.14 -11.87 20.08
C LEU A 373 -26.92 -12.79 20.16
N ASN A 374 -26.96 -13.96 19.52
CA ASN A 374 -25.87 -14.92 19.53
C ASN A 374 -24.76 -14.48 18.56
N GLN A 375 -23.57 -14.22 19.09
CA GLN A 375 -22.40 -13.73 18.33
C GLN A 375 -21.89 -14.73 17.27
N SER A 376 -22.16 -16.03 17.42
CA SER A 376 -21.83 -17.03 16.40
C SER A 376 -22.63 -16.85 15.10
N LEU A 377 -23.77 -16.13 15.16
CA LEU A 377 -24.63 -15.83 14.02
C LEU A 377 -24.30 -14.48 13.35
N TYR A 378 -23.29 -13.75 13.81
CA TYR A 378 -22.81 -12.54 13.13
C TYR A 378 -22.04 -12.93 11.85
N TYR A 379 -21.97 -12.04 10.86
CA TYR A 379 -21.34 -12.30 9.55
C TYR A 379 -20.45 -11.13 9.10
N SER A 380 -19.49 -11.38 8.20
CA SER A 380 -18.67 -10.34 7.58
C SER A 380 -19.46 -9.60 6.50
N ASN A 381 -19.54 -8.28 6.59
CA ASN A 381 -20.45 -7.45 5.81
C ASN A 381 -19.76 -6.74 4.62
N CYS A 382 -18.82 -7.40 3.94
CA CYS A 382 -18.00 -6.77 2.90
C CYS A 382 -18.81 -6.13 1.76
N VAL A 383 -19.71 -6.89 1.12
CA VAL A 383 -20.57 -6.39 0.04
C VAL A 383 -21.57 -5.35 0.54
N GLU A 384 -22.08 -5.51 1.77
CA GLU A 384 -22.89 -4.50 2.43
C GLU A 384 -22.12 -3.19 2.66
N THR A 385 -20.86 -3.25 3.08
CA THR A 385 -20.02 -2.08 3.37
C THR A 385 -19.58 -1.35 2.10
N ALA A 386 -19.26 -2.09 1.04
CA ALA A 386 -19.04 -1.51 -0.28
C ALA A 386 -20.32 -0.82 -0.81
N LEU A 387 -21.50 -1.36 -0.49
CA LEU A 387 -22.77 -0.66 -0.75
C LEU A 387 -22.97 0.56 0.16
N LEU A 388 -22.53 0.56 1.42
CA LEU A 388 -22.63 1.73 2.30
C LEU A 388 -21.88 2.91 1.70
N GLY A 389 -20.58 2.74 1.40
CA GLY A 389 -19.78 3.82 0.81
C GLY A 389 -20.33 4.28 -0.54
N LEU A 390 -20.79 3.35 -1.38
CA LEU A 390 -21.47 3.71 -2.64
C LEU A 390 -22.71 4.58 -2.39
N PHE A 391 -23.57 4.21 -1.45
CA PHE A 391 -24.77 4.99 -1.15
C PHE A 391 -24.46 6.34 -0.50
N CYS A 392 -23.41 6.45 0.31
CA CYS A 392 -22.90 7.76 0.77
C CYS A 392 -22.59 8.66 -0.44
N CYS A 393 -21.84 8.18 -1.43
CA CYS A 393 -21.56 8.97 -2.62
C CYS A 393 -22.81 9.30 -3.47
N LEU A 394 -23.76 8.37 -3.59
CA LEU A 394 -25.00 8.63 -4.32
C LEU A 394 -25.92 9.63 -3.60
N ALA A 395 -25.85 9.71 -2.28
CA ALA A 395 -26.68 10.57 -1.43
C ALA A 395 -26.09 11.98 -1.22
N TYR A 396 -24.77 12.13 -1.34
CA TYR A 396 -24.07 13.32 -0.88
C TYR A 396 -24.40 14.60 -1.66
N ASN A 397 -24.75 15.66 -0.92
CA ASN A 397 -24.94 17.02 -1.40
C ASN A 397 -23.69 17.87 -1.11
N PRO A 398 -22.85 18.16 -2.13
CA PRO A 398 -21.65 18.99 -1.94
C PRO A 398 -21.96 20.47 -1.66
N GLU A 399 -23.18 20.96 -1.90
CA GLU A 399 -23.57 22.34 -1.57
C GLU A 399 -23.94 22.52 -0.09
N LYS A 400 -24.39 21.44 0.58
CA LYS A 400 -24.79 21.46 2.00
C LYS A 400 -23.85 20.70 2.93
N GLY A 401 -23.00 19.83 2.39
CA GLY A 401 -22.18 18.89 3.18
C GLY A 401 -22.99 17.76 3.82
N GLU A 402 -24.17 17.43 3.28
CA GLU A 402 -25.18 16.54 3.89
C GLU A 402 -25.65 15.45 2.93
N TYR A 403 -26.15 14.33 3.46
CA TYR A 403 -26.72 13.24 2.68
C TYR A 403 -28.23 13.43 2.46
N GLU A 404 -28.66 13.44 1.21
CA GLU A 404 -30.08 13.49 0.84
C GLU A 404 -30.49 12.20 0.08
N THR A 405 -31.79 11.91 -0.01
CA THR A 405 -32.26 10.70 -0.72
C THR A 405 -33.46 10.93 -1.64
N ASP A 406 -34.10 12.09 -1.62
CA ASP A 406 -35.34 12.32 -2.35
C ASP A 406 -35.17 12.30 -3.88
N HIS A 407 -33.99 12.66 -4.39
CA HIS A 407 -33.62 12.55 -5.80
C HIS A 407 -33.58 11.11 -6.32
N MET A 408 -33.35 10.12 -5.45
CA MET A 408 -33.36 8.70 -5.81
C MET A 408 -34.78 8.19 -6.16
N GLY A 409 -35.81 8.92 -5.69
CA GLY A 409 -37.20 8.78 -6.11
C GLY A 409 -38.13 8.13 -5.07
N LYS A 410 -39.44 8.31 -5.27
CA LYS A 410 -40.52 7.95 -4.31
C LYS A 410 -40.64 6.46 -3.92
N LYS A 411 -39.76 5.57 -4.41
CA LYS A 411 -39.80 4.12 -4.18
C LYS A 411 -38.58 3.58 -3.42
N ILE A 412 -37.72 4.45 -2.90
CA ILE A 412 -36.66 4.05 -1.98
C ILE A 412 -37.23 3.45 -0.67
N SER A 413 -36.46 2.57 -0.03
CA SER A 413 -36.87 1.93 1.22
C SER A 413 -36.97 2.92 2.37
N LYS A 414 -37.87 2.64 3.32
CA LYS A 414 -37.99 3.43 4.56
C LYS A 414 -36.69 3.32 5.35
N GLU A 415 -36.05 2.16 5.35
CA GLU A 415 -34.79 1.92 6.03
C GLU A 415 -33.66 2.80 5.48
N LEU A 416 -33.58 3.04 4.16
CA LEU A 416 -32.58 3.97 3.60
C LEU A 416 -32.82 5.42 4.05
N LYS A 417 -34.10 5.86 4.04
CA LYS A 417 -34.48 7.20 4.52
C LYS A 417 -34.15 7.39 5.99
N ASN A 418 -34.48 6.40 6.82
CA ASN A 418 -34.17 6.42 8.24
C ASN A 418 -32.64 6.45 8.46
N PHE A 419 -31.87 5.64 7.72
CA PHE A 419 -30.41 5.59 7.87
C PHE A 419 -29.75 6.96 7.64
N PHE A 420 -30.03 7.64 6.54
CA PHE A 420 -29.48 8.99 6.29
C PHE A 420 -30.16 10.10 7.12
N GLY A 421 -31.29 9.81 7.79
CA GLY A 421 -31.84 10.68 8.83
C GLY A 421 -31.11 10.55 10.16
N ASP A 422 -30.69 9.35 10.52
CA ASP A 422 -29.85 9.07 11.70
C ASP A 422 -28.39 9.53 11.47
N TYR A 423 -27.88 9.41 10.24
CA TYR A 423 -26.52 9.76 9.83
C TYR A 423 -26.55 10.75 8.65
N PRO A 424 -26.82 12.05 8.87
CA PRO A 424 -27.04 13.04 7.81
C PRO A 424 -25.76 13.65 7.22
N LYS A 425 -24.58 13.39 7.79
CA LYS A 425 -23.29 14.00 7.35
C LYS A 425 -22.20 12.93 7.19
N PRO A 426 -21.19 13.17 6.34
CA PRO A 426 -19.97 12.36 6.34
C PRO A 426 -19.33 12.33 7.73
N THR A 427 -18.83 11.16 8.11
CA THR A 427 -18.08 10.92 9.33
C THR A 427 -16.66 10.46 8.96
N GLU A 428 -15.68 10.66 9.84
CA GLU A 428 -14.31 10.22 9.56
C GLU A 428 -14.15 8.70 9.55
N THR A 429 -15.02 8.02 10.27
CA THR A 429 -15.01 6.59 10.52
C THR A 429 -16.44 6.07 10.46
N THR A 430 -16.59 4.79 10.11
CA THR A 430 -17.87 4.07 10.26
C THR A 430 -17.80 3.24 11.54
N ASP A 431 -18.66 3.54 12.50
CA ASP A 431 -18.74 2.80 13.76
C ASP A 431 -19.60 1.52 13.65
N PHE A 432 -19.62 0.72 14.72
CA PHE A 432 -20.37 -0.54 14.73
C PHE A 432 -21.86 -0.33 14.57
N GLU A 433 -22.43 0.65 15.27
CA GLU A 433 -23.85 0.92 15.21
C GLU A 433 -24.23 1.40 13.82
N MET A 434 -23.43 2.25 13.16
CA MET A 434 -23.62 2.65 11.78
C MET A 434 -23.62 1.43 10.83
N HIS A 435 -22.67 0.50 10.96
CA HIS A 435 -22.69 -0.75 10.19
C HIS A 435 -23.92 -1.64 10.49
N LYS A 436 -24.35 -1.72 11.76
CA LYS A 436 -25.51 -2.49 12.21
C LYS A 436 -26.83 -1.89 11.72
N ARG A 437 -26.98 -0.56 11.79
CA ARG A 437 -28.09 0.21 11.21
C ARG A 437 -28.10 0.07 9.69
N TRP A 438 -26.94 0.11 9.03
CA TRP A 438 -26.86 -0.11 7.58
C TRP A 438 -27.36 -1.51 7.17
N CYS A 439 -27.12 -2.55 7.98
CA CYS A 439 -27.67 -3.88 7.73
C CYS A 439 -29.20 -3.92 7.67
N GLU A 440 -29.88 -2.94 8.26
CA GLU A 440 -31.33 -2.79 8.12
C GLU A 440 -31.78 -2.36 6.71
N VAL A 441 -30.91 -1.69 5.96
CA VAL A 441 -31.15 -1.24 4.58
C VAL A 441 -31.01 -2.40 3.59
N VAL A 442 -29.96 -3.22 3.77
CA VAL A 442 -29.49 -4.21 2.78
C VAL A 442 -29.91 -5.67 3.07
N ALA A 443 -30.17 -6.03 4.32
CA ALA A 443 -30.61 -7.38 4.69
C ALA A 443 -32.13 -7.57 4.55
N CYS A 444 -32.55 -8.83 4.37
CA CYS A 444 -33.95 -9.24 4.30
C CYS A 444 -34.78 -8.57 3.17
N LEU A 445 -34.14 -8.12 2.08
CA LEU A 445 -34.83 -7.50 0.95
C LEU A 445 -35.90 -8.42 0.33
N GLY A 446 -36.98 -7.82 -0.18
CA GLY A 446 -38.15 -8.54 -0.70
C GLY A 446 -37.90 -9.30 -2.01
N ASN A 447 -36.85 -8.93 -2.75
CA ASN A 447 -36.54 -9.50 -4.06
C ASN A 447 -35.89 -10.89 -3.92
N LYS A 448 -36.69 -11.96 -4.11
CA LYS A 448 -36.25 -13.37 -4.07
C LYS A 448 -35.13 -13.75 -5.07
N LYS A 449 -34.70 -12.85 -5.96
CA LYS A 449 -33.61 -13.08 -6.92
C LYS A 449 -32.25 -12.58 -6.44
N ILE A 450 -32.20 -11.85 -5.32
CA ILE A 450 -30.94 -11.50 -4.63
C ILE A 450 -30.42 -12.75 -3.94
N ASP A 451 -29.12 -12.99 -4.07
CA ASP A 451 -28.43 -14.14 -3.50
C ASP A 451 -27.68 -13.72 -2.23
N TYR A 452 -27.88 -14.49 -1.17
CA TYR A 452 -27.35 -14.24 0.16
C TYR A 452 -26.79 -15.57 0.70
N LYS A 453 -25.71 -15.52 1.49
CA LYS A 453 -25.11 -16.72 2.09
C LYS A 453 -25.93 -17.24 3.28
N GLN A 454 -26.50 -16.34 4.10
CA GLN A 454 -27.13 -16.69 5.39
C GLN A 454 -28.54 -16.11 5.56
N SER A 455 -29.59 -16.86 5.20
CA SER A 455 -30.99 -16.49 5.54
C SER A 455 -31.35 -15.02 5.25
N LYS A 456 -31.07 -14.55 4.02
CA LYS A 456 -31.18 -13.14 3.57
C LYS A 456 -30.28 -12.11 4.28
N ASN A 457 -29.14 -12.55 4.80
CA ASN A 457 -28.03 -11.75 5.30
C ASN A 457 -26.73 -12.26 4.63
N GLU A 458 -25.66 -11.46 4.64
CA GLU A 458 -24.40 -11.72 3.93
C GLU A 458 -24.62 -11.79 2.42
N LEU A 459 -24.69 -10.62 1.78
CA LEU A 459 -24.83 -10.45 0.33
C LEU A 459 -23.64 -11.09 -0.39
N LEU A 460 -23.92 -11.89 -1.42
CA LEU A 460 -22.88 -12.41 -2.29
C LEU A 460 -22.44 -11.36 -3.32
N SER A 461 -21.14 -11.31 -3.61
CA SER A 461 -20.58 -10.43 -4.63
C SER A 461 -21.00 -10.82 -6.06
N GLY A 462 -20.61 -10.00 -7.04
CA GLY A 462 -20.96 -10.12 -8.45
C GLY A 462 -21.91 -9.01 -8.90
N VAL A 463 -21.60 -8.37 -10.03
CA VAL A 463 -22.28 -7.17 -10.55
C VAL A 463 -23.79 -7.36 -10.60
N ARG A 464 -24.28 -8.48 -11.14
CA ARG A 464 -25.73 -8.75 -11.22
C ARG A 464 -26.39 -8.85 -9.85
N ASN A 465 -25.69 -9.33 -8.82
CA ASN A 465 -26.24 -9.45 -7.47
C ASN A 465 -26.33 -8.09 -6.78
N ILE A 466 -25.25 -7.32 -6.85
CA ILE A 466 -25.14 -5.97 -6.29
C ILE A 466 -26.24 -5.07 -6.88
N PHE A 467 -26.40 -5.03 -8.20
CA PHE A 467 -27.47 -4.24 -8.82
C PHE A 467 -28.88 -4.76 -8.47
N LEU A 468 -29.09 -6.07 -8.26
CA LEU A 468 -30.37 -6.59 -7.76
C LEU A 468 -30.68 -6.12 -6.32
N ALA A 469 -29.66 -5.93 -5.48
CA ALA A 469 -29.80 -5.33 -4.15
C ALA A 469 -30.10 -3.82 -4.25
N ILE A 470 -29.36 -3.06 -5.08
CA ILE A 470 -29.65 -1.65 -5.38
C ILE A 470 -31.10 -1.46 -5.86
N SER A 471 -31.62 -2.35 -6.72
CA SER A 471 -33.04 -2.31 -7.14
C SER A 471 -34.03 -2.63 -6.00
N GLY A 472 -33.61 -3.39 -4.99
CA GLY A 472 -34.41 -3.69 -3.81
C GLY A 472 -34.49 -2.50 -2.86
N ILE A 473 -33.40 -1.74 -2.74
CA ILE A 473 -33.26 -0.54 -1.89
C ILE A 473 -33.95 0.66 -2.55
N THR A 474 -33.71 0.91 -3.83
CA THR A 474 -34.13 2.15 -4.53
C THR A 474 -35.46 2.05 -5.27
N GLY A 475 -35.93 0.82 -5.53
CA GLY A 475 -37.11 0.57 -6.35
C GLY A 475 -36.94 0.79 -7.87
N LYS A 476 -35.73 1.12 -8.37
CA LYS A 476 -35.38 1.36 -9.80
C LYS A 476 -35.42 0.09 -10.68
N LYS A 477 -36.55 -0.62 -10.69
CA LYS A 477 -36.69 -1.94 -11.32
C LYS A 477 -36.45 -1.97 -12.83
N LYS A 478 -36.87 -0.94 -13.60
CA LYS A 478 -36.93 -1.00 -15.07
C LYS A 478 -35.55 -1.10 -15.74
N GLU A 479 -34.60 -0.26 -15.35
CA GLU A 479 -33.24 -0.22 -15.92
C GLU A 479 -32.39 -1.39 -15.42
N ILE A 480 -32.42 -1.65 -14.11
CA ILE A 480 -31.69 -2.77 -13.51
C ILE A 480 -32.17 -4.11 -14.10
N LEU A 481 -33.46 -4.29 -14.42
CA LEU A 481 -33.93 -5.49 -15.11
C LEU A 481 -33.37 -5.64 -16.54
N LYS A 482 -33.01 -4.56 -17.25
CA LYS A 482 -32.32 -4.64 -18.55
C LYS A 482 -30.87 -5.11 -18.35
N LEU A 483 -30.13 -4.48 -17.43
CA LEU A 483 -28.77 -4.88 -17.05
C LEU A 483 -28.72 -6.37 -16.64
N VAL A 484 -29.58 -6.78 -15.71
CA VAL A 484 -29.66 -8.16 -15.21
C VAL A 484 -30.05 -9.17 -16.30
N LYS A 485 -30.85 -8.77 -17.31
CA LYS A 485 -31.15 -9.62 -18.47
C LYS A 485 -29.92 -9.80 -19.37
N CYS A 486 -29.18 -8.74 -19.65
CA CYS A 486 -27.95 -8.82 -20.45
C CYS A 486 -26.93 -9.75 -19.77
N ILE A 487 -26.57 -9.48 -18.51
CA ILE A 487 -25.59 -10.31 -17.77
C ILE A 487 -26.02 -11.79 -17.74
N LYS A 488 -27.31 -12.09 -17.59
CA LYS A 488 -27.81 -13.48 -17.68
C LYS A 488 -27.60 -14.15 -19.03
N ALA A 489 -27.71 -13.41 -20.14
CA ALA A 489 -27.48 -13.94 -21.47
C ALA A 489 -26.00 -14.27 -21.66
N VAL A 490 -25.11 -13.32 -21.32
CA VAL A 490 -23.64 -13.47 -21.31
C VAL A 490 -23.22 -14.69 -20.48
N CYS A 491 -23.66 -14.77 -19.22
CA CYS A 491 -23.35 -15.90 -18.33
C CYS A 491 -23.89 -17.25 -18.84
N LYS A 492 -24.96 -17.27 -19.65
CA LYS A 492 -25.49 -18.51 -20.26
C LYS A 492 -24.71 -18.89 -21.52
N ALA A 493 -24.23 -17.91 -22.29
CA ALA A 493 -23.40 -18.11 -23.47
C ALA A 493 -21.96 -18.50 -23.12
N GLY A 494 -21.47 -18.17 -21.92
CA GLY A 494 -20.09 -18.43 -21.50
C GLY A 494 -19.05 -17.54 -22.18
N LYS A 495 -19.49 -16.50 -22.90
CA LYS A 495 -18.66 -15.54 -23.63
C LYS A 495 -19.11 -14.11 -23.29
N LEU A 496 -18.14 -13.22 -23.09
CA LEU A 496 -18.33 -11.78 -22.87
C LEU A 496 -17.46 -11.01 -23.88
N ASP A 497 -18.10 -10.40 -24.88
CA ASP A 497 -17.44 -9.60 -25.92
C ASP A 497 -17.47 -8.09 -25.62
N ASN A 498 -16.79 -7.30 -26.45
CA ASN A 498 -16.62 -5.87 -26.22
C ASN A 498 -17.93 -5.07 -26.33
N GLU A 499 -18.83 -5.42 -27.25
CA GLU A 499 -20.16 -4.78 -27.37
C GLU A 499 -21.00 -5.04 -26.12
N GLN A 500 -20.94 -6.26 -25.58
CA GLN A 500 -21.61 -6.60 -24.32
C GLN A 500 -21.01 -5.87 -23.13
N LYS A 501 -19.67 -5.76 -23.04
CA LYS A 501 -18.99 -4.96 -22.01
C LYS A 501 -19.46 -3.50 -22.07
N GLU A 502 -19.40 -2.89 -23.26
CA GLU A 502 -19.83 -1.50 -23.47
C GLU A 502 -21.31 -1.29 -23.09
N TYR A 503 -22.21 -2.17 -23.53
CA TYR A 503 -23.62 -2.11 -23.16
C TYR A 503 -23.83 -2.19 -21.64
N ILE A 504 -23.07 -3.06 -20.96
CA ILE A 504 -23.15 -3.26 -19.51
C ILE A 504 -22.65 -1.99 -18.79
N SER A 505 -21.48 -1.45 -19.18
CA SER A 505 -20.94 -0.20 -18.64
C SER A 505 -21.92 0.97 -18.83
N ASN A 506 -22.43 1.16 -20.05
CA ASN A 506 -23.41 2.21 -20.38
C ASN A 506 -24.75 2.05 -19.61
N LYS A 507 -25.09 0.85 -19.14
CA LYS A 507 -26.26 0.64 -18.27
C LYS A 507 -25.94 0.90 -16.80
N ILE A 508 -24.75 0.51 -16.33
CA ILE A 508 -24.24 0.81 -15.00
C ILE A 508 -24.17 2.34 -14.80
N GLU A 509 -23.51 3.06 -15.71
CA GLU A 509 -23.39 4.53 -15.67
C GLU A 509 -24.77 5.21 -15.64
N SER A 510 -25.68 4.80 -16.52
CA SER A 510 -27.05 5.32 -16.56
C SER A 510 -27.80 5.13 -15.24
N ILE A 511 -27.60 4.01 -14.53
CA ILE A 511 -28.22 3.75 -13.22
C ILE A 511 -27.59 4.63 -12.14
N ILE A 512 -26.26 4.77 -12.14
CA ILE A 512 -25.52 5.62 -11.18
C ILE A 512 -25.88 7.10 -11.35
N LYS A 513 -25.84 7.66 -12.57
CA LYS A 513 -26.31 9.03 -12.88
C LYS A 513 -27.78 9.27 -12.47
N ALA A 514 -28.63 8.25 -12.58
CA ALA A 514 -30.04 8.32 -12.17
C ALA A 514 -30.27 8.20 -10.65
N LEU A 515 -29.25 7.82 -9.87
CA LEU A 515 -29.29 7.67 -8.41
C LEU A 515 -28.41 8.68 -7.66
N SER A 516 -27.34 9.18 -8.25
CA SER A 516 -26.45 10.19 -7.66
C SER A 516 -27.16 11.53 -7.53
N LEU A 517 -26.90 12.28 -6.45
CA LEU A 517 -27.37 13.66 -6.33
C LEU A 517 -26.55 14.56 -7.26
N ASN A 518 -25.23 14.49 -7.15
CA ASN A 518 -24.32 15.10 -8.10
C ASN A 518 -24.50 14.46 -9.49
N LYS A 519 -24.96 15.24 -10.47
CA LYS A 519 -25.17 14.79 -11.86
C LYS A 519 -23.91 14.84 -12.72
N SER A 520 -22.89 15.56 -12.27
CA SER A 520 -21.52 15.55 -12.81
C SER A 520 -20.76 14.32 -12.29
N VAL A 521 -21.36 13.14 -12.45
CA VAL A 521 -20.75 11.84 -12.15
C VAL A 521 -20.48 11.08 -13.45
N ARG A 522 -19.28 10.55 -13.60
CA ARG A 522 -18.84 9.63 -14.67
C ARG A 522 -18.66 8.23 -14.08
N VAL A 523 -18.90 7.20 -14.88
CA VAL A 523 -18.60 5.82 -14.48
C VAL A 523 -17.76 5.14 -15.56
N GLU A 524 -16.75 4.42 -15.12
CA GLU A 524 -15.90 3.56 -15.96
C GLU A 524 -15.93 2.15 -15.38
N CYS A 525 -15.77 1.13 -16.22
CA CYS A 525 -15.77 -0.26 -15.75
C CYS A 525 -14.58 -1.00 -16.36
N ASN A 526 -13.62 -1.35 -15.51
CA ASN A 526 -12.39 -2.04 -15.88
C ASN A 526 -12.48 -3.52 -15.52
N ASP A 527 -11.57 -4.33 -16.06
CA ASP A 527 -11.38 -5.75 -15.75
C ASP A 527 -12.66 -6.61 -15.79
N MET A 528 -13.64 -6.19 -16.60
CA MET A 528 -14.94 -6.84 -16.68
C MET A 528 -14.79 -8.24 -17.28
N ALA A 529 -14.99 -9.26 -16.44
CA ALA A 529 -14.77 -10.66 -16.75
C ALA A 529 -15.95 -11.54 -16.31
N LEU A 530 -16.13 -12.68 -16.99
CA LEU A 530 -17.03 -13.73 -16.53
C LEU A 530 -16.42 -14.45 -15.33
N GLY A 531 -17.18 -14.53 -14.24
CA GLY A 531 -16.75 -15.20 -13.03
C GLY A 531 -17.88 -15.97 -12.35
N LYS A 532 -17.62 -16.41 -11.12
CA LYS A 532 -18.59 -17.14 -10.30
C LYS A 532 -18.70 -16.46 -8.94
N ARG A 533 -19.92 -16.43 -8.41
CA ARG A 533 -20.18 -16.08 -7.00
C ARG A 533 -19.68 -17.20 -6.10
N SER A 534 -19.56 -16.96 -4.79
CA SER A 534 -19.30 -18.03 -3.80
C SER A 534 -20.37 -19.12 -3.78
N SER A 535 -21.58 -18.85 -4.30
CA SER A 535 -22.64 -19.85 -4.52
C SER A 535 -22.45 -20.71 -5.79
N GLY A 536 -21.32 -20.58 -6.49
CA GLY A 536 -21.01 -21.26 -7.75
C GLY A 536 -21.75 -20.72 -8.99
N LYS A 537 -22.76 -19.86 -8.81
CA LYS A 537 -23.55 -19.27 -9.89
C LYS A 537 -22.70 -18.28 -10.70
N ALA A 538 -22.81 -18.35 -12.02
CA ALA A 538 -22.14 -17.41 -12.93
C ALA A 538 -22.67 -15.97 -12.77
N ASP A 539 -21.74 -15.02 -12.81
CA ASP A 539 -21.96 -13.57 -12.78
C ASP A 539 -20.80 -12.86 -13.51
N ILE A 540 -20.77 -11.53 -13.43
CA ILE A 540 -19.62 -10.72 -13.83
C ILE A 540 -18.88 -10.22 -12.57
N LEU A 541 -17.56 -10.26 -12.67
CA LEU A 541 -16.60 -9.59 -11.80
C LEU A 541 -16.04 -8.39 -12.57
N ALA A 542 -15.81 -7.26 -11.90
CA ALA A 542 -15.37 -6.02 -12.52
C ALA A 542 -14.89 -5.02 -11.46
N GLU A 543 -14.04 -4.09 -11.88
CA GLU A 543 -13.84 -2.82 -11.20
C GLU A 543 -14.85 -1.79 -11.74
N ILE A 544 -15.48 -0.99 -10.88
CA ILE A 544 -16.41 0.08 -11.27
C ILE A 544 -15.95 1.39 -10.65
N ASN A 545 -15.28 2.22 -11.46
CA ASN A 545 -14.81 3.55 -11.07
C ASN A 545 -15.95 4.55 -11.17
N ILE A 546 -16.24 5.28 -10.11
CA ILE A 546 -17.28 6.30 -10.05
C ILE A 546 -16.65 7.62 -9.65
N ILE A 547 -16.59 8.56 -10.59
CA ILE A 547 -15.83 9.80 -10.50
C ILE A 547 -16.81 10.97 -10.48
N TYR A 548 -16.68 11.85 -9.49
CA TYR A 548 -17.54 13.00 -9.25
C TYR A 548 -16.75 14.29 -9.46
N THR A 549 -17.36 15.28 -10.10
CA THR A 549 -16.80 16.63 -10.25
C THR A 549 -17.68 17.63 -9.51
N PHE A 550 -17.08 18.56 -8.75
CA PHE A 550 -17.78 19.67 -8.12
C PHE A 550 -16.91 20.93 -8.12
N GLY A 551 -17.37 21.97 -8.81
CA GLY A 551 -16.52 23.10 -9.20
C GLY A 551 -15.32 22.61 -10.02
N GLU A 552 -14.12 23.08 -9.66
CA GLU A 552 -12.85 22.66 -10.27
C GLU A 552 -12.26 21.38 -9.67
N ALA A 553 -12.86 20.82 -8.61
CA ALA A 553 -12.36 19.61 -7.97
C ALA A 553 -12.98 18.34 -8.59
N SER A 554 -12.17 17.29 -8.74
CA SER A 554 -12.65 15.93 -9.01
C SER A 554 -12.10 14.93 -7.99
N ASN A 555 -12.89 13.89 -7.73
CA ASN A 555 -12.59 12.82 -6.78
C ASN A 555 -13.46 11.61 -7.13
N GLY A 556 -13.08 10.39 -6.75
CA GLY A 556 -13.85 9.20 -7.08
C GLY A 556 -13.66 8.03 -6.12
N VAL A 557 -14.49 7.02 -6.29
CA VAL A 557 -14.34 5.71 -5.62
C VAL A 557 -14.34 4.60 -6.66
N SER A 558 -13.46 3.62 -6.48
CA SER A 558 -13.47 2.37 -7.24
C SER A 558 -14.18 1.30 -6.42
N LEU A 559 -15.20 0.68 -7.00
CA LEU A 559 -15.91 -0.48 -6.45
C LEU A 559 -15.37 -1.74 -7.12
N ASP A 560 -14.49 -2.43 -6.42
CA ASP A 560 -13.87 -3.68 -6.88
C ASP A 560 -14.72 -4.88 -6.46
N ILE A 561 -15.12 -5.71 -7.44
CA ILE A 561 -16.07 -6.82 -7.26
C ILE A 561 -15.39 -8.14 -7.64
N LYS A 562 -14.76 -8.78 -6.66
CA LYS A 562 -14.06 -10.07 -6.77
C LYS A 562 -14.96 -11.27 -6.41
N GLN A 563 -14.49 -12.49 -6.61
CA GLN A 563 -15.22 -13.68 -6.16
C GLN A 563 -15.27 -13.74 -4.62
N GLY A 564 -16.47 -13.60 -4.06
CA GLY A 564 -16.71 -13.68 -2.61
C GLY A 564 -16.34 -12.45 -1.79
N HIS A 565 -15.88 -11.37 -2.43
CA HIS A 565 -15.57 -10.10 -1.78
C HIS A 565 -16.03 -8.91 -2.64
N ALA A 566 -16.24 -7.77 -2.00
CA ALA A 566 -16.30 -6.48 -2.68
C ALA A 566 -15.80 -5.40 -1.72
N GLU A 567 -15.06 -4.43 -2.26
CA GLU A 567 -14.41 -3.37 -1.49
C GLU A 567 -14.53 -2.02 -2.20
N LEU A 568 -14.24 -0.94 -1.47
CA LEU A 568 -14.08 0.39 -2.02
C LEU A 568 -12.66 0.89 -1.77
N SER A 569 -12.07 1.51 -2.79
CA SER A 569 -10.85 2.32 -2.72
C SER A 569 -11.12 3.73 -3.26
N LEU A 570 -10.30 4.71 -2.87
CA LEU A 570 -10.41 6.06 -3.39
C LEU A 570 -9.65 6.18 -4.72
N ILE A 571 -10.18 6.95 -5.66
CA ILE A 571 -9.51 7.37 -6.90
C ILE A 571 -8.93 8.75 -6.65
N SER A 572 -7.64 8.96 -6.98
CA SER A 572 -6.88 10.19 -6.68
C SER A 572 -7.64 11.47 -7.00
N SER A 573 -7.62 12.43 -6.07
CA SER A 573 -8.38 13.68 -6.14
C SER A 573 -7.55 14.85 -6.69
N SER A 574 -8.10 15.64 -7.61
CA SER A 574 -7.56 16.97 -7.95
C SER A 574 -8.02 18.00 -6.90
N ASN A 575 -7.30 18.07 -5.78
CA ASN A 575 -7.81 18.74 -4.59
C ASN A 575 -7.54 20.26 -4.59
N THR A 576 -8.53 21.06 -5.03
CA THR A 576 -8.54 22.52 -4.85
C THR A 576 -8.85 22.87 -3.39
N SER A 577 -7.84 22.77 -2.53
CA SER A 577 -7.95 22.95 -1.08
C SER A 577 -8.28 24.39 -0.66
N SER A 578 -9.16 24.56 0.32
CA SER A 578 -9.54 25.87 0.83
C SER A 578 -8.45 26.45 1.75
N ALA A 579 -8.24 27.78 1.67
CA ALA A 579 -7.27 28.48 2.51
C ALA A 579 -7.53 28.28 4.02
N TYR A 580 -8.80 28.23 4.41
CA TYR A 580 -9.24 27.99 5.79
C TYR A 580 -8.74 26.64 6.36
N ILE A 581 -8.75 25.57 5.56
CA ILE A 581 -8.24 24.28 6.03
C ILE A 581 -6.73 24.32 6.20
N LYS A 582 -5.99 24.99 5.31
CA LYS A 582 -4.54 25.21 5.47
C LYS A 582 -4.21 25.96 6.76
N GLU A 583 -4.96 27.02 7.06
CA GLU A 583 -4.86 27.76 8.33
C GLU A 583 -5.07 26.85 9.55
N LYS A 584 -6.06 25.94 9.51
CA LYS A 584 -6.31 24.97 10.59
C LYS A 584 -5.20 23.94 10.79
N TYR A 585 -4.56 23.46 9.72
CA TYR A 585 -3.38 22.61 9.84
C TYR A 585 -2.21 23.39 10.49
N GLU A 586 -1.98 24.65 10.10
CA GLU A 586 -0.94 25.50 10.71
C GLU A 586 -1.24 25.87 12.17
N GLU A 587 -2.50 26.07 12.57
CA GLU A 587 -2.89 26.24 13.98
C GLU A 587 -2.48 25.04 14.85
N VAL A 588 -2.71 23.81 14.35
CA VAL A 588 -2.28 22.58 15.04
C VAL A 588 -0.76 22.48 15.07
N LYS A 589 -0.07 22.76 13.95
CA LYS A 589 1.40 22.75 13.87
C LYS A 589 2.02 23.69 14.92
N ASN A 590 1.50 24.91 15.02
CA ASN A 590 1.92 25.90 16.00
C ASN A 590 1.59 25.47 17.44
N THR A 591 0.42 24.86 17.67
CA THR A 591 0.03 24.37 19.01
C THR A 591 0.94 23.25 19.51
N TYR A 592 1.41 22.38 18.62
CA TYR A 592 2.34 21.29 18.95
C TYR A 592 3.83 21.67 18.82
N SER A 593 4.14 22.91 18.42
CA SER A 593 5.52 23.39 18.34
C SER A 593 6.23 23.31 19.70
N GLY A 594 7.48 22.85 19.70
CA GLY A 594 8.27 22.64 20.92
C GLY A 594 7.89 21.41 21.77
N ILE A 595 6.89 20.61 21.39
CA ILE A 595 6.54 19.37 22.11
C ILE A 595 7.52 18.24 21.79
N ASN A 596 8.61 18.20 22.55
CA ASN A 596 9.67 17.20 22.41
C ASN A 596 9.33 15.83 23.03
N CYS A 597 8.31 15.17 22.46
CA CYS A 597 7.99 13.77 22.73
C CYS A 597 7.18 13.15 21.58
N TYR A 598 6.96 11.83 21.61
CA TYR A 598 6.30 11.07 20.54
C TYR A 598 5.03 11.71 19.94
N ILE A 599 4.12 12.24 20.77
CA ILE A 599 2.89 12.86 20.25
C ILE A 599 3.17 14.16 19.47
N GLY A 600 4.18 14.94 19.87
CA GLY A 600 4.59 16.12 19.11
C GLY A 600 5.18 15.74 17.75
N TYR A 601 6.06 14.74 17.73
CA TYR A 601 6.69 14.29 16.48
C TYR A 601 5.70 13.66 15.50
N ILE A 602 4.76 12.83 15.97
CA ILE A 602 3.76 12.21 15.09
C ILE A 602 2.72 13.21 14.56
N VAL A 603 2.36 14.23 15.36
CA VAL A 603 1.47 15.33 14.91
C VAL A 603 2.20 16.24 13.92
N ASP A 604 3.43 16.67 14.20
CA ASP A 604 4.27 17.48 13.29
C ASP A 604 4.42 16.80 11.91
N GLN A 605 4.68 15.49 11.91
CA GLN A 605 4.79 14.72 10.67
C GLN A 605 3.46 14.58 9.93
N TYR A 606 2.36 14.25 10.62
CA TYR A 606 1.04 14.13 10.01
C TYR A 606 0.58 15.46 9.40
N VAL A 607 0.65 16.54 10.16
CA VAL A 607 0.23 17.87 9.73
C VAL A 607 1.07 18.35 8.55
N SER A 608 2.39 18.11 8.56
CA SER A 608 3.25 18.50 7.43
C SER A 608 2.95 17.68 6.17
N ALA A 609 2.81 16.35 6.27
CA ALA A 609 2.49 15.50 5.12
C ALA A 609 1.11 15.80 4.51
N GLU A 610 0.14 16.17 5.33
CA GLU A 610 -1.17 16.62 4.88
C GLU A 610 -1.09 18.00 4.21
N LEU A 611 -0.39 18.98 4.80
CA LEU A 611 -0.14 20.29 4.19
C LEU A 611 0.56 20.18 2.82
N ASP A 612 1.59 19.33 2.70
CA ASP A 612 2.29 19.06 1.44
C ASP A 612 1.29 18.51 0.39
N ALA A 613 0.42 17.57 0.79
CA ALA A 613 -0.64 17.05 -0.08
C ALA A 613 -1.73 18.08 -0.45
N LEU A 614 -1.85 19.20 0.27
CA LEU A 614 -2.72 20.34 -0.11
C LEU A 614 -2.02 21.38 -1.01
N ILE A 615 -0.70 21.24 -1.25
CA ILE A 615 0.13 22.21 -2.00
C ILE A 615 0.65 21.61 -3.31
N PHE A 616 1.10 20.36 -3.32
CA PHE A 616 1.77 19.75 -4.46
C PHE A 616 0.82 18.92 -5.34
N SER A 617 1.03 18.99 -6.66
CA SER A 617 0.46 18.03 -7.60
C SER A 617 1.17 16.67 -7.50
N ASP A 618 0.49 15.60 -7.94
CA ASP A 618 1.00 14.22 -7.89
C ASP A 618 2.40 14.06 -8.52
N TYR A 619 2.68 14.81 -9.60
CA TYR A 619 4.01 14.83 -10.22
C TYR A 619 5.11 15.39 -9.29
N ASN A 620 4.86 16.52 -8.61
CA ASN A 620 5.81 17.11 -7.67
C ASN A 620 6.02 16.18 -6.47
N ARG A 621 4.92 15.60 -5.94
CA ARG A 621 4.95 14.61 -4.86
C ARG A 621 5.80 13.38 -5.21
N SER A 622 5.70 12.87 -6.44
CA SER A 622 6.55 11.75 -6.92
C SER A 622 8.04 12.11 -6.95
N ARG A 623 8.39 13.37 -7.25
CA ARG A 623 9.80 13.83 -7.26
C ARG A 623 10.35 13.94 -5.84
N GLU A 624 9.62 14.62 -4.95
CA GLU A 624 10.02 14.82 -3.55
C GLU A 624 10.13 13.49 -2.79
N LEU A 625 9.24 12.54 -3.07
CA LEU A 625 9.34 11.19 -2.53
C LEU A 625 10.61 10.47 -3.01
N LYS A 626 10.98 10.60 -4.28
CA LYS A 626 12.24 10.03 -4.81
C LYS A 626 13.47 10.68 -4.15
N GLU A 627 13.45 11.99 -3.99
CA GLU A 627 14.51 12.76 -3.30
C GLU A 627 14.63 12.37 -1.82
N THR A 628 13.51 12.07 -1.15
CA THR A 628 13.47 11.60 0.24
C THR A 628 13.91 10.14 0.39
N LEU A 629 13.44 9.24 -0.49
CA LEU A 629 13.74 7.81 -0.43
C LEU A 629 15.20 7.49 -0.77
N THR A 630 15.80 8.23 -1.71
CA THR A 630 17.18 8.00 -2.18
C THR A 630 18.21 7.96 -1.03
N PRO A 631 18.34 9.00 -0.17
CA PRO A 631 19.28 8.99 0.95
C PRO A 631 18.93 7.96 2.04
N ILE A 632 17.64 7.63 2.22
CA ILE A 632 17.19 6.64 3.21
C ILE A 632 17.64 5.24 2.78
N ILE A 633 17.32 4.85 1.55
CA ILE A 633 17.75 3.58 0.95
C ILE A 633 19.29 3.54 0.87
N GLN A 634 19.95 4.68 0.63
CA GLN A 634 21.41 4.80 0.56
C GLN A 634 22.16 4.49 1.87
N LYS A 635 21.53 4.53 3.05
CA LYS A 635 22.22 4.21 4.33
C LYS A 635 22.27 2.73 4.71
N ALA A 636 21.43 1.88 4.09
CA ALA A 636 21.25 0.43 4.37
C ALA A 636 20.78 0.08 5.80
N LEU A 637 19.92 -0.94 5.89
CA LEU A 637 19.30 -1.50 7.10
C LEU A 637 18.53 -0.50 7.98
N GLU A 638 19.22 0.47 8.58
CA GLU A 638 18.67 1.59 9.37
C GLU A 638 17.59 2.38 8.62
N GLY A 639 17.60 2.33 7.29
CA GLY A 639 16.62 3.02 6.43
C GLY A 639 15.24 2.37 6.35
N ILE A 640 15.08 1.05 6.53
CA ILE A 640 13.80 0.37 6.24
C ILE A 640 12.68 0.86 7.18
N SER A 641 12.96 0.90 8.49
CA SER A 641 12.03 1.43 9.49
C SER A 641 11.61 2.87 9.21
N ARG A 642 12.51 3.70 8.68
CA ARG A 642 12.23 5.09 8.31
C ARG A 642 11.34 5.21 7.07
N ILE A 643 11.43 4.31 6.09
CA ILE A 643 10.52 4.28 4.93
C ILE A 643 9.07 4.10 5.40
N PHE A 644 8.83 3.29 6.45
CA PHE A 644 7.49 3.05 6.99
C PHE A 644 6.83 4.28 7.63
N LEU A 645 7.58 5.35 7.88
CA LEU A 645 7.06 6.63 8.36
C LEU A 645 6.55 7.54 7.24
N LEU A 646 6.89 7.29 5.97
CA LEU A 646 6.57 8.17 4.83
C LEU A 646 5.11 8.05 4.34
N GLY A 647 4.19 7.67 5.23
CA GLY A 647 2.80 7.33 4.91
C GLY A 647 2.62 5.89 4.41
N ARG A 648 1.38 5.52 4.10
CA ARG A 648 0.98 4.16 3.74
C ARG A 648 1.49 3.77 2.35
N ILE A 649 2.26 2.68 2.26
CA ILE A 649 2.80 2.14 1.00
C ILE A 649 1.72 1.26 0.32
N SER A 650 0.62 1.88 -0.10
CA SER A 650 -0.47 1.23 -0.85
C SER A 650 -0.29 1.40 -2.36
N ASP A 651 -0.04 2.63 -2.80
CA ASP A 651 0.09 3.02 -4.21
C ASP A 651 1.20 2.26 -4.97
N ILE A 652 0.94 1.98 -6.24
CA ILE A 652 1.82 1.20 -7.10
C ILE A 652 2.98 2.02 -7.69
N ASP A 653 2.82 3.33 -7.87
CA ASP A 653 3.89 4.18 -8.38
C ASP A 653 4.91 4.50 -7.26
N VAL A 654 4.48 4.64 -6.01
CA VAL A 654 5.35 4.60 -4.81
C VAL A 654 6.15 3.29 -4.77
N LYS A 655 5.47 2.15 -4.94
CA LYS A 655 6.13 0.82 -4.97
C LYS A 655 7.18 0.71 -6.08
N ARG A 656 6.86 1.19 -7.29
CA ARG A 656 7.80 1.31 -8.42
C ARG A 656 9.03 2.17 -8.08
N ILE A 657 8.83 3.34 -7.46
CA ILE A 657 9.94 4.23 -7.09
C ILE A 657 10.89 3.52 -6.11
N ILE A 658 10.35 2.84 -5.10
CA ILE A 658 11.13 2.06 -4.13
C ILE A 658 11.91 0.93 -4.83
N MET A 659 11.25 0.14 -5.69
CA MET A 659 11.90 -0.94 -6.45
C MET A 659 13.04 -0.43 -7.32
N ASN A 660 12.80 0.65 -8.07
CA ASN A 660 13.82 1.24 -8.94
C ASN A 660 15.03 1.73 -8.13
N ILE A 661 14.82 2.52 -7.07
CA ILE A 661 15.93 3.00 -6.21
C ILE A 661 16.70 1.84 -5.58
N PHE A 662 16.01 0.77 -5.16
CA PHE A 662 16.66 -0.42 -4.62
C PHE A 662 17.57 -1.09 -5.66
N ILE A 663 17.04 -1.45 -6.84
CA ILE A 663 17.82 -2.15 -7.87
C ILE A 663 19.04 -1.33 -8.29
N ILE A 664 18.83 -0.04 -8.60
CA ILE A 664 19.88 0.95 -8.92
C ILE A 664 21.02 0.93 -7.88
N ARG A 665 20.70 0.82 -6.59
CA ARG A 665 21.69 0.81 -5.50
C ARG A 665 22.50 -0.48 -5.40
N ILE A 666 21.96 -1.61 -5.86
CA ILE A 666 22.55 -2.93 -5.63
C ILE A 666 23.25 -3.52 -6.85
N ILE A 667 23.22 -2.86 -8.01
CA ILE A 667 23.88 -3.30 -9.27
C ILE A 667 25.36 -3.69 -9.06
N ASP A 668 26.06 -3.00 -8.16
CA ASP A 668 27.46 -3.25 -7.81
C ASP A 668 27.67 -4.01 -6.49
N LYS A 669 26.65 -4.72 -5.99
CA LYS A 669 26.69 -5.42 -4.71
C LYS A 669 26.21 -6.85 -4.84
N GLU A 670 27.03 -7.79 -4.39
CA GLU A 670 26.60 -9.16 -4.17
C GLU A 670 25.69 -9.21 -2.92
N LEU A 671 24.39 -9.34 -3.15
CA LEU A 671 23.38 -9.54 -2.11
C LEU A 671 22.72 -10.91 -2.29
N GLY A 672 22.44 -11.60 -1.18
CA GLY A 672 21.61 -12.80 -1.18
C GLY A 672 20.12 -12.50 -0.94
N PRO A 673 19.23 -13.50 -1.17
CA PRO A 673 17.81 -13.40 -0.84
C PRO A 673 17.53 -13.25 0.67
N THR A 674 18.53 -13.52 1.51
CA THR A 674 18.45 -13.35 2.98
C THR A 674 18.73 -11.92 3.43
N ASN A 675 19.21 -11.03 2.55
CA ASN A 675 19.47 -9.63 2.90
C ASN A 675 18.15 -8.90 3.22
N PRO A 676 18.05 -8.16 4.35
CA PRO A 676 16.80 -7.50 4.72
C PRO A 676 16.23 -6.50 3.71
N LEU A 677 17.05 -5.82 2.90
CA LEU A 677 16.53 -4.96 1.82
C LEU A 677 15.95 -5.79 0.67
N THR A 678 16.55 -6.93 0.35
CA THR A 678 16.00 -7.91 -0.61
C THR A 678 14.67 -8.47 -0.11
N ARG A 679 14.58 -8.83 1.18
CA ARG A 679 13.32 -9.30 1.78
C ARG A 679 12.23 -8.22 1.81
N PHE A 680 12.57 -6.97 2.16
CA PHE A 680 11.65 -5.83 2.09
C PHE A 680 11.08 -5.63 0.67
N THR A 681 11.93 -5.68 -0.36
CA THR A 681 11.48 -5.54 -1.75
C THR A 681 10.77 -6.77 -2.30
N ALA A 682 11.12 -7.98 -1.84
CA ALA A 682 10.39 -9.21 -2.14
C ALA A 682 8.96 -9.17 -1.55
N ASN A 683 8.79 -8.67 -0.34
CA ASN A 683 7.48 -8.47 0.28
C ASN A 683 6.66 -7.39 -0.45
N LEU A 684 7.32 -6.33 -0.93
CA LEU A 684 6.71 -5.31 -1.78
C LEU A 684 6.21 -5.90 -3.11
N LEU A 685 7.01 -6.71 -3.81
CA LEU A 685 6.61 -7.47 -5.00
C LEU A 685 5.43 -8.43 -4.69
N GLY A 686 5.49 -9.14 -3.57
CA GLY A 686 4.41 -10.02 -3.10
C GLY A 686 3.11 -9.29 -2.70
N SER A 687 3.12 -7.95 -2.62
CA SER A 687 1.93 -7.13 -2.33
C SER A 687 1.22 -6.60 -3.58
N VAL A 688 1.64 -7.03 -4.77
CA VAL A 688 1.19 -6.51 -6.06
C VAL A 688 0.65 -7.68 -6.90
N PRO A 689 -0.47 -7.54 -7.63
CA PRO A 689 -1.01 -8.59 -8.48
C PRO A 689 -0.12 -8.79 -9.72
N LEU A 690 0.94 -9.60 -9.60
CA LEU A 690 1.94 -9.77 -10.68
C LEU A 690 1.42 -10.55 -11.91
N ASN A 691 0.21 -11.09 -11.85
CA ASN A 691 -0.52 -11.60 -13.01
C ASN A 691 -1.05 -10.45 -13.90
N ASP A 692 -1.40 -9.30 -13.33
CA ASP A 692 -1.74 -8.11 -14.11
C ASP A 692 -0.48 -7.56 -14.81
N TYR A 693 -0.63 -7.31 -16.12
CA TYR A 693 0.38 -6.72 -16.97
C TYR A 693 0.85 -5.35 -16.46
N ALA A 694 -0.08 -4.43 -16.16
CA ALA A 694 0.24 -3.05 -15.79
C ALA A 694 0.97 -2.95 -14.43
N SER A 695 0.69 -3.90 -13.54
CA SER A 695 1.31 -4.03 -12.22
C SER A 695 2.68 -4.70 -12.28
N ARG A 696 2.79 -5.81 -13.02
CA ARG A 696 4.06 -6.50 -13.26
C ARG A 696 5.05 -5.58 -13.99
N TRP A 697 4.57 -4.85 -15.00
CA TRP A 697 5.30 -3.80 -15.70
C TRP A 697 5.92 -2.77 -14.76
N ARG A 698 5.10 -2.10 -13.93
CA ARG A 698 5.58 -1.03 -13.03
C ARG A 698 6.62 -1.49 -12.03
N THR A 699 6.58 -2.76 -11.58
CA THR A 699 7.41 -3.23 -10.45
C THR A 699 8.59 -4.11 -10.84
N MET A 700 8.57 -4.72 -12.03
CA MET A 700 9.64 -5.62 -12.49
C MET A 700 10.56 -5.03 -13.56
N ILE A 701 10.21 -3.89 -14.19
CA ILE A 701 10.96 -3.28 -15.32
C ILE A 701 12.47 -3.10 -15.04
N ALA A 702 12.85 -2.72 -13.82
CA ALA A 702 14.25 -2.47 -13.48
C ALA A 702 15.06 -3.74 -13.16
N LEU A 703 14.42 -4.88 -12.87
CA LEU A 703 15.09 -6.10 -12.40
C LEU A 703 16.25 -6.57 -13.32
N PRO A 704 16.12 -6.59 -14.67
CA PRO A 704 17.17 -7.07 -15.55
C PRO A 704 18.45 -6.21 -15.57
N LEU A 705 18.46 -5.03 -14.93
CA LEU A 705 19.67 -4.23 -14.71
C LEU A 705 20.65 -4.88 -13.72
N HIS A 706 20.21 -5.88 -12.94
CA HIS A 706 21.02 -6.58 -11.96
C HIS A 706 21.18 -8.06 -12.34
N ALA A 707 22.40 -8.50 -12.66
CA ALA A 707 22.69 -9.84 -13.19
C ALA A 707 21.96 -11.00 -12.48
N SER A 708 21.98 -11.03 -11.14
CA SER A 708 21.40 -12.11 -10.32
C SER A 708 19.99 -11.82 -9.77
N TRP A 709 19.17 -11.00 -10.45
CA TRP A 709 17.84 -10.62 -9.91
C TRP A 709 16.91 -11.82 -9.67
N GLN A 710 17.04 -12.89 -10.46
CA GLN A 710 16.29 -14.14 -10.28
C GLN A 710 16.63 -14.85 -8.95
N GLU A 711 17.90 -14.74 -8.50
CA GLU A 711 18.38 -15.31 -7.24
C GLU A 711 17.94 -14.48 -6.02
N LEU A 712 17.81 -13.16 -6.20
CA LEU A 712 17.25 -12.26 -5.19
C LEU A 712 15.76 -12.53 -4.95
N TYR A 713 15.02 -12.89 -6.01
CA TYR A 713 13.57 -13.03 -6.01
C TYR A 713 13.09 -14.40 -6.53
N PRO A 714 13.46 -15.52 -5.88
CA PRO A 714 13.18 -16.87 -6.38
C PRO A 714 11.67 -17.21 -6.49
N ARG A 715 10.81 -16.47 -5.77
CA ARG A 715 9.34 -16.59 -5.84
C ARG A 715 8.73 -16.05 -7.13
N LEU A 716 9.51 -15.38 -7.98
CA LEU A 716 9.05 -14.93 -9.30
C LEU A 716 9.01 -16.07 -10.34
N GLY A 717 9.52 -17.26 -10.02
CA GLY A 717 9.44 -18.44 -10.91
C GLY A 717 10.42 -18.42 -12.09
N PHE A 718 11.46 -17.59 -12.01
CA PHE A 718 12.58 -17.56 -12.96
C PHE A 718 13.76 -18.36 -12.40
N LYS A 719 14.43 -19.14 -13.25
CA LYS A 719 15.68 -19.82 -12.87
C LYS A 719 16.85 -18.81 -12.86
N PRO A 720 17.91 -19.02 -12.07
CA PRO A 720 19.14 -18.26 -12.18
C PRO A 720 19.64 -18.23 -13.64
N SER A 721 20.07 -17.06 -14.11
CA SER A 721 20.48 -16.80 -15.50
C SER A 721 19.45 -17.16 -16.58
N GLU A 722 18.18 -17.37 -16.24
CA GLU A 722 17.12 -17.57 -17.24
C GLU A 722 16.90 -16.27 -18.02
N ASN A 723 16.98 -16.37 -19.35
CA ASN A 723 16.62 -15.28 -20.25
C ASN A 723 15.14 -14.94 -20.09
N ILE A 724 14.79 -13.66 -20.23
CA ILE A 724 13.38 -13.24 -20.17
C ILE A 724 12.53 -13.90 -21.28
N PRO A 725 11.24 -14.23 -21.03
CA PRO A 725 10.41 -14.92 -21.99
C PRO A 725 10.24 -14.14 -23.30
N LYS A 726 10.40 -14.85 -24.43
CA LYS A 726 10.28 -14.26 -25.79
C LYS A 726 8.90 -13.71 -26.13
N ARG A 727 7.89 -13.93 -25.28
CA ARG A 727 6.45 -13.64 -25.48
C ARG A 727 5.83 -12.80 -24.36
N ASP A 728 6.61 -12.26 -23.43
CA ASP A 728 6.08 -11.47 -22.30
C ASP A 728 6.18 -9.96 -22.59
N PRO A 729 5.04 -9.24 -22.74
CA PRO A 729 5.05 -7.86 -23.20
C PRO A 729 5.68 -6.86 -22.23
N ILE A 730 5.83 -7.20 -20.94
CA ILE A 730 6.47 -6.29 -19.96
C ILE A 730 7.97 -6.08 -20.20
N TRP A 731 8.54 -6.73 -21.21
CA TRP A 731 9.92 -6.51 -21.63
C TRP A 731 10.04 -5.82 -23.01
N TYR A 732 8.95 -5.73 -23.79
CA TYR A 732 8.94 -4.95 -25.03
C TYR A 732 8.67 -3.47 -24.77
N SER A 733 7.82 -3.16 -23.81
CA SER A 733 7.28 -1.82 -23.58
C SER A 733 8.27 -0.84 -22.94
N ILE A 734 9.57 -1.16 -22.94
CA ILE A 734 10.68 -0.36 -22.39
C ILE A 734 10.75 1.01 -23.07
N SER A 735 9.97 1.91 -22.48
CA SER A 735 10.03 3.34 -22.61
C SER A 735 11.47 3.76 -22.35
N MET A 736 12.12 4.11 -23.45
CA MET A 736 13.51 4.54 -23.51
C MET A 736 13.83 5.67 -22.53
N LEU A 737 12.83 6.51 -22.24
CA LEU A 737 12.91 7.65 -21.34
C LEU A 737 13.02 7.22 -19.87
N ASP A 738 12.29 6.17 -19.46
CA ASP A 738 12.31 5.66 -18.09
C ASP A 738 13.65 4.99 -17.76
N LEU A 739 14.21 4.20 -18.69
CA LEU A 739 15.51 3.56 -18.46
C LEU A 739 16.69 4.51 -18.65
N SER A 740 16.68 5.36 -19.68
CA SER A 740 17.78 6.31 -19.91
C SER A 740 17.93 7.31 -18.77
N SER A 741 16.83 7.84 -18.22
CA SER A 741 16.89 8.76 -17.08
C SER A 741 17.40 8.11 -15.79
N VAL A 742 17.18 6.79 -15.63
CA VAL A 742 17.77 5.98 -14.56
C VAL A 742 19.26 5.76 -14.77
N LEU A 743 19.68 5.36 -15.97
CA LEU A 743 21.08 5.09 -16.30
C LEU A 743 21.94 6.36 -16.26
N LEU A 744 21.41 7.51 -16.70
CA LEU A 744 22.09 8.82 -16.63
C LEU A 744 22.27 9.35 -15.19
N ALA A 745 21.49 8.86 -14.24
CA ALA A 745 21.60 9.22 -12.82
C ALA A 745 22.60 8.33 -12.04
N LEU A 746 23.11 7.26 -12.66
CA LEU A 746 24.12 6.37 -12.08
C LEU A 746 25.53 6.92 -12.35
N PRO A 747 26.57 6.45 -11.61
CA PRO A 747 27.95 6.60 -12.05
C PRO A 747 28.18 5.83 -13.36
N ALA A 748 28.98 6.39 -14.28
CA ALA A 748 29.21 5.85 -15.62
C ALA A 748 29.54 4.35 -15.65
N ARG A 749 30.41 3.87 -14.74
CA ARG A 749 30.77 2.44 -14.61
C ARG A 749 29.60 1.56 -14.18
N THR A 750 28.78 2.02 -13.24
CA THR A 750 27.58 1.31 -12.79
C THR A 750 26.52 1.29 -13.90
N ALA A 751 26.30 2.42 -14.59
CA ALA A 751 25.40 2.51 -15.74
C ALA A 751 25.80 1.53 -16.85
N LEU A 752 27.09 1.48 -17.19
CA LEU A 752 27.65 0.56 -18.18
C LEU A 752 27.45 -0.93 -17.77
N LYS A 753 27.69 -1.28 -16.50
CA LYS A 753 27.41 -2.63 -16.00
C LYS A 753 25.93 -2.99 -16.05
N SER A 754 25.05 -2.02 -15.73
CA SER A 754 23.60 -2.16 -15.84
C SER A 754 23.18 -2.49 -17.28
N ILE A 755 23.80 -1.82 -18.26
CA ILE A 755 23.60 -2.09 -19.69
C ILE A 755 24.04 -3.52 -20.03
N TYR A 756 25.24 -3.97 -19.62
CA TYR A 756 25.67 -5.35 -19.89
C TYR A 756 24.68 -6.40 -19.34
N ASN A 757 24.24 -6.26 -18.07
CA ASN A 757 23.27 -7.16 -17.45
C ASN A 757 21.93 -7.18 -18.23
N TYR A 758 21.48 -6.02 -18.71
CA TYR A 758 20.27 -5.88 -19.52
C TYR A 758 20.42 -6.48 -20.93
N LEU A 759 21.57 -6.30 -21.59
CA LEU A 759 21.85 -6.92 -22.88
C LEU A 759 21.85 -8.46 -22.75
N GLU A 760 22.61 -9.00 -21.80
CA GLU A 760 22.74 -10.44 -21.57
C GLU A 760 21.40 -11.11 -21.24
N SER A 761 20.61 -10.53 -20.32
CA SER A 761 19.33 -11.09 -19.91
C SER A 761 18.25 -11.06 -21.00
N THR A 762 18.37 -10.17 -22.00
CA THR A 762 17.40 -9.98 -23.08
C THR A 762 17.87 -10.50 -24.46
N MET A 763 19.14 -10.92 -24.59
CA MET A 763 19.80 -11.27 -25.85
C MET A 763 18.99 -12.24 -26.74
N ASN A 764 18.43 -13.29 -26.15
CA ASN A 764 17.63 -14.29 -26.89
C ASN A 764 16.26 -13.82 -27.37
N ASN A 765 15.85 -12.57 -27.09
CA ASN A 765 14.56 -12.00 -27.48
C ASN A 765 14.72 -10.99 -28.63
N ASN A 766 14.52 -11.47 -29.86
CA ASN A 766 14.68 -10.70 -31.09
C ASN A 766 13.71 -9.50 -31.17
N ILE A 767 12.54 -9.56 -30.51
CA ILE A 767 11.55 -8.46 -30.49
C ILE A 767 12.12 -7.23 -29.76
N ILE A 768 13.01 -7.45 -28.80
CA ILE A 768 13.63 -6.38 -27.97
C ILE A 768 14.89 -5.80 -28.64
N SER A 769 15.41 -6.43 -29.70
CA SER A 769 16.65 -6.00 -30.37
C SER A 769 16.58 -4.53 -30.84
N TRP A 770 15.45 -4.10 -31.41
CA TRP A 770 15.25 -2.69 -31.80
C TRP A 770 15.36 -1.72 -30.61
N PHE A 771 14.83 -2.08 -29.44
CA PHE A 771 14.93 -1.27 -28.22
C PHE A 771 16.37 -1.21 -27.69
N ARG A 772 17.12 -2.33 -27.73
CA ARG A 772 18.55 -2.36 -27.36
C ARG A 772 19.39 -1.43 -28.24
N LEU A 773 19.20 -1.50 -29.56
CA LEU A 773 19.90 -0.66 -30.53
C LEU A 773 19.52 0.82 -30.36
N TYR A 774 18.24 1.12 -30.13
CA TYR A 774 17.77 2.47 -29.90
C TYR A 774 18.32 3.05 -28.58
N MET A 775 18.43 2.24 -27.52
CA MET A 775 19.08 2.64 -26.26
C MET A 775 20.55 3.00 -26.47
N MET A 776 21.30 2.15 -27.18
CA MET A 776 22.71 2.41 -27.48
C MET A 776 22.94 3.55 -28.48
N ARG A 777 21.89 4.05 -29.14
CA ARG A 777 21.90 5.25 -29.98
C ARG A 777 21.56 6.54 -29.22
N SER A 778 21.36 6.50 -27.90
CA SER A 778 21.15 7.69 -27.09
C SER A 778 22.45 8.50 -26.92
N LYS A 779 22.51 9.72 -27.46
CA LYS A 779 23.66 10.63 -27.35
C LYS A 779 24.09 10.85 -25.90
N ASP A 780 23.15 11.18 -25.03
CA ASP A 780 23.43 11.51 -23.63
C ASP A 780 23.96 10.28 -22.89
N LEU A 781 23.36 9.10 -23.13
CA LEU A 781 23.81 7.84 -22.52
C LEU A 781 25.18 7.42 -23.03
N PHE A 782 25.43 7.56 -24.34
CA PHE A 782 26.72 7.28 -24.97
C PHE A 782 27.83 8.15 -24.36
N TYR A 783 27.63 9.47 -24.30
CA TYR A 783 28.58 10.38 -23.65
C TYR A 783 28.76 10.09 -22.16
N HIS A 784 27.72 9.65 -21.46
CA HIS A 784 27.79 9.32 -20.05
C HIS A 784 28.62 8.06 -19.78
N ILE A 785 28.38 6.96 -20.50
CA ILE A 785 29.09 5.68 -20.26
C ILE A 785 30.47 5.63 -20.92
N MET A 786 30.68 6.38 -22.02
CA MET A 786 31.94 6.42 -22.76
C MET A 786 32.84 7.62 -22.40
N SER A 787 32.50 8.41 -21.37
CA SER A 787 33.20 9.66 -20.99
C SER A 787 34.71 9.53 -20.74
N ASN A 788 35.19 8.30 -20.54
CA ASN A 788 36.58 7.99 -20.23
C ASN A 788 37.35 7.41 -21.44
N GLY A 789 36.76 7.38 -22.64
CA GLY A 789 37.42 6.96 -23.88
C GLY A 789 37.86 5.50 -23.95
N ALA A 790 37.32 4.62 -23.11
CA ALA A 790 37.74 3.23 -23.01
C ALA A 790 37.30 2.41 -24.24
N VAL A 791 38.25 2.10 -25.11
CA VAL A 791 38.05 1.30 -26.34
C VAL A 791 37.51 -0.09 -26.01
N ASP A 792 38.01 -0.73 -24.94
CA ASP A 792 37.57 -2.07 -24.50
C ASP A 792 36.06 -2.16 -24.23
N ASP A 793 35.48 -1.12 -23.62
CA ASP A 793 34.05 -1.07 -23.32
C ASP A 793 33.21 -0.92 -24.59
N LEU A 794 33.69 -0.10 -25.54
CA LEU A 794 33.08 0.06 -26.86
C LEU A 794 33.11 -1.27 -27.65
N VAL A 795 34.26 -1.95 -27.67
CA VAL A 795 34.45 -3.26 -28.31
C VAL A 795 33.57 -4.33 -27.67
N LYS A 796 33.46 -4.34 -26.33
CA LYS A 796 32.65 -5.32 -25.60
C LYS A 796 31.15 -5.15 -25.84
N ILE A 797 30.63 -3.92 -25.89
CA ILE A 797 29.24 -3.71 -26.33
C ILE A 797 29.07 -4.17 -27.79
N GLN A 798 30.02 -3.81 -28.66
CA GLN A 798 29.99 -4.16 -30.08
C GLN A 798 29.92 -5.69 -30.29
N SER A 799 30.71 -6.48 -29.55
CA SER A 799 30.69 -7.94 -29.66
C SER A 799 29.36 -8.54 -29.23
N THR A 800 28.75 -8.03 -28.14
CA THR A 800 27.41 -8.49 -27.68
C THR A 800 26.35 -8.35 -28.78
N PHE A 801 26.37 -7.26 -29.56
CA PHE A 801 25.42 -7.06 -30.66
C PHE A 801 25.75 -7.86 -31.94
N LYS A 802 27.01 -8.30 -32.12
CA LYS A 802 27.41 -9.16 -33.26
C LYS A 802 26.89 -10.59 -33.12
N GLU A 803 26.67 -11.06 -31.90
CA GLU A 803 26.13 -12.39 -31.60
C GLU A 803 24.59 -12.44 -31.73
N GLU A 804 23.93 -11.29 -31.83
CA GLU A 804 22.49 -11.21 -32.04
C GLU A 804 22.07 -11.35 -33.51
N PRO A 805 20.89 -11.94 -33.81
CA PRO A 805 20.32 -12.04 -35.16
C PRO A 805 19.69 -10.71 -35.61
N VAL A 806 20.49 -9.65 -35.63
CA VAL A 806 20.11 -8.28 -36.06
C VAL A 806 20.39 -8.10 -37.55
N LYS A 807 19.64 -7.24 -38.23
CA LYS A 807 20.04 -6.77 -39.56
C LYS A 807 21.27 -5.87 -39.44
N GLU A 808 22.24 -6.11 -40.31
CA GLU A 808 23.48 -5.35 -40.34
C GLU A 808 23.28 -3.84 -40.56
N CYS A 809 22.23 -3.43 -41.30
CA CYS A 809 21.85 -2.02 -41.44
C CYS A 809 21.41 -1.35 -40.13
N ASP A 810 20.83 -2.11 -39.19
CA ASP A 810 20.41 -1.58 -37.90
C ASP A 810 21.60 -1.49 -36.91
N LEU A 811 22.62 -2.34 -37.08
CA LEU A 811 23.92 -2.21 -36.43
C LEU A 811 24.69 -0.99 -36.97
N ASN A 812 24.73 -0.80 -38.29
CA ASN A 812 25.36 0.37 -38.91
C ASN A 812 24.70 1.69 -38.48
N ASN A 813 23.37 1.73 -38.34
CA ASN A 813 22.67 2.87 -37.72
C ASN A 813 23.23 3.22 -36.33
N MET A 814 23.60 2.22 -35.51
CA MET A 814 24.19 2.43 -34.19
C MET A 814 25.65 2.89 -34.29
N TYR A 815 26.49 2.22 -35.07
CA TYR A 815 27.91 2.57 -35.22
C TYR A 815 28.11 3.96 -35.85
N ILE A 816 27.31 4.31 -36.86
CA ILE A 816 27.30 5.66 -37.45
C ILE A 816 26.90 6.71 -36.40
N SER A 817 25.95 6.40 -35.51
CA SER A 817 25.59 7.30 -34.40
C SER A 817 26.75 7.51 -33.43
N TRP A 818 27.51 6.46 -33.11
CA TRP A 818 28.70 6.55 -32.24
C TRP A 818 29.83 7.39 -32.86
N VAL A 819 30.15 7.17 -34.15
CA VAL A 819 31.12 7.99 -34.89
C VAL A 819 30.66 9.45 -34.94
N PHE A 820 29.38 9.69 -35.22
CA PHE A 820 28.79 11.03 -35.21
C PHE A 820 28.96 11.71 -33.84
N TYR A 821 28.69 11.02 -32.74
CA TYR A 821 28.85 11.58 -31.39
C TYR A 821 30.31 11.82 -31.02
N ALA A 822 31.22 10.90 -31.36
CA ALA A 822 32.64 11.03 -31.03
C ALA A 822 33.34 12.15 -31.84
N CYS A 823 33.05 12.26 -33.13
CA CYS A 823 33.54 13.37 -33.96
C CYS A 823 32.88 14.72 -33.64
N SER A 824 31.66 14.73 -33.07
CA SER A 824 31.01 15.98 -32.61
C SER A 824 31.61 16.56 -31.32
N ASP A 825 32.41 15.79 -30.57
CA ASP A 825 33.05 16.22 -29.33
C ASP A 825 34.43 15.58 -29.19
N VAL A 826 35.33 15.90 -30.14
CA VAL A 826 36.72 15.39 -30.19
C VAL A 826 37.55 15.72 -28.94
N SER A 827 37.04 16.56 -28.03
CA SER A 827 37.69 16.85 -26.75
C SER A 827 37.58 15.70 -25.73
N LYS A 828 36.62 14.78 -25.92
CA LYS A 828 36.33 13.66 -24.99
C LYS A 828 36.80 12.29 -25.46
N PHE A 829 37.19 12.15 -26.73
CA PHE A 829 37.46 10.86 -27.35
C PHE A 829 38.83 10.84 -28.04
N THR A 830 39.59 9.77 -27.83
CA THR A 830 40.87 9.57 -28.50
C THR A 830 40.67 9.26 -29.98
N GLU A 831 41.70 9.49 -30.80
CA GLU A 831 41.67 9.12 -32.22
C GLU A 831 41.53 7.60 -32.40
N GLU A 832 42.14 6.82 -31.51
CA GLU A 832 41.95 5.37 -31.43
C GLU A 832 40.47 5.00 -31.24
N PHE A 833 39.78 5.60 -30.27
CA PHE A 833 38.36 5.36 -30.03
C PHE A 833 37.47 5.74 -31.22
N ILE A 834 37.73 6.90 -31.83
CA ILE A 834 37.03 7.39 -33.03
C ILE A 834 37.26 6.41 -34.20
N LYS A 835 38.49 5.93 -34.39
CA LYS A 835 38.86 4.95 -35.41
C LYS A 835 38.16 3.61 -35.17
N THR A 836 38.21 3.08 -33.95
CA THR A 836 37.54 1.82 -33.59
C THR A 836 36.02 1.88 -33.85
N ALA A 837 35.36 2.99 -33.50
CA ALA A 837 33.93 3.18 -33.78
C ALA A 837 33.64 3.18 -35.31
N TYR A 838 34.52 3.77 -36.11
CA TYR A 838 34.43 3.77 -37.58
C TYR A 838 34.70 2.39 -38.19
N ASP A 839 35.66 1.64 -37.65
CA ASP A 839 36.06 0.33 -38.17
C ASP A 839 34.91 -0.69 -38.06
N PHE A 840 33.98 -0.53 -37.11
CA PHE A 840 32.77 -1.36 -37.00
C PHE A 840 31.74 -1.19 -38.14
N ILE A 841 31.77 -0.07 -38.87
CA ILE A 841 30.78 0.20 -39.93
C ILE A 841 31.07 -0.66 -41.16
N THR A 842 30.07 -1.41 -41.64
CA THR A 842 30.13 -2.14 -42.91
C THR A 842 29.36 -1.41 -44.01
N VAL A 843 29.95 -1.32 -45.20
CA VAL A 843 29.54 -0.31 -46.19
C VAL A 843 28.51 -0.82 -47.19
N ASP A 844 28.40 -2.13 -47.32
CA ASP A 844 27.44 -2.77 -48.22
C ASP A 844 26.04 -2.92 -47.56
N SER A 845 25.96 -2.60 -46.27
CA SER A 845 24.75 -2.63 -45.44
C SER A 845 24.47 -1.25 -44.80
N LEU A 846 24.71 -0.15 -45.52
CA LEU A 846 24.36 1.19 -45.03
C LEU A 846 22.84 1.38 -44.87
N PRO A 847 22.38 2.13 -43.86
CA PRO A 847 20.96 2.38 -43.64
C PRO A 847 20.37 3.39 -44.62
N ASP A 848 19.04 3.45 -44.72
CA ASP A 848 18.35 4.51 -45.45
C ASP A 848 18.57 5.88 -44.79
N VAL A 849 18.85 6.90 -45.61
CA VAL A 849 19.09 8.30 -45.18
C VAL A 849 17.93 8.88 -44.36
N SER A 850 16.69 8.49 -44.66
CA SER A 850 15.50 8.93 -43.90
C SER A 850 15.47 8.32 -42.49
N ASN A 851 15.85 7.05 -42.35
CA ASN A 851 16.00 6.38 -41.04
C ASN A 851 17.15 7.00 -40.23
N PHE A 852 18.20 7.49 -40.90
CA PHE A 852 19.30 8.24 -40.27
C PHE A 852 18.91 9.66 -39.81
N LYS A 853 17.81 10.25 -40.31
CA LYS A 853 17.32 11.57 -39.88
C LYS A 853 16.39 11.55 -38.68
N LEU A 854 15.76 10.43 -38.40
CA LEU A 854 14.98 10.19 -37.17
C LEU A 854 15.87 10.11 -35.91
N ILE A 855 17.17 10.37 -36.02
CA ILE A 855 18.17 10.11 -34.98
C ILE A 855 18.54 11.39 -34.22
N GLY A 856 18.46 11.33 -32.89
CA GLY A 856 19.23 12.19 -31.98
C GLY A 856 18.92 13.68 -31.96
N ARG A 857 17.79 14.14 -32.54
CA ARG A 857 17.49 15.58 -32.73
C ARG A 857 18.61 16.33 -33.48
N CYS A 858 19.24 15.69 -34.47
CA CYS A 858 20.31 16.31 -35.24
C CYS A 858 19.79 17.51 -36.06
N ASN A 859 20.06 18.73 -35.58
CA ASN A 859 19.95 19.93 -36.40
C ASN A 859 20.95 19.83 -37.58
N MET A 860 20.59 20.37 -38.73
CA MET A 860 21.41 20.43 -39.94
C MET A 860 22.82 20.95 -39.68
N ASP A 861 22.96 21.93 -38.79
CA ASP A 861 24.25 22.54 -38.48
C ASP A 861 25.19 21.59 -37.72
N ALA A 862 24.64 20.71 -36.87
CA ALA A 862 25.42 19.66 -36.23
C ALA A 862 25.91 18.61 -37.24
N LEU A 863 25.11 18.29 -38.27
CA LEU A 863 25.50 17.36 -39.33
C LEU A 863 26.58 17.94 -40.26
N LYS A 864 26.49 19.23 -40.58
CA LYS A 864 27.55 19.96 -41.32
C LYS A 864 28.86 20.04 -40.52
N ASN A 865 28.78 20.39 -39.23
CA ASN A 865 29.96 20.46 -38.36
C ASN A 865 30.63 19.10 -38.21
N PHE A 866 29.84 18.03 -38.00
CA PHE A 866 30.35 16.65 -38.02
C PHE A 866 31.06 16.33 -39.34
N LEU A 867 30.44 16.61 -40.49
CA LEU A 867 31.03 16.30 -41.79
C LEU A 867 32.36 17.04 -41.99
N SER A 868 32.46 18.31 -41.56
CA SER A 868 33.72 19.06 -41.62
C SER A 868 34.84 18.42 -40.78
N VAL A 869 34.53 17.95 -39.56
CA VAL A 869 35.52 17.27 -38.70
C VAL A 869 35.86 15.87 -39.23
N PHE A 870 34.89 15.19 -39.83
CA PHE A 870 35.09 13.89 -40.49
C PHE A 870 35.96 14.02 -41.74
N GLU A 871 35.82 15.11 -42.50
CA GLU A 871 36.67 15.46 -43.64
C GLU A 871 38.08 15.90 -43.21
N GLU A 872 38.21 16.69 -42.13
CA GLU A 872 39.49 17.06 -41.53
C GLU A 872 40.29 15.82 -41.07
N LYS A 873 39.61 14.84 -40.45
CA LYS A 873 40.23 13.61 -39.94
C LYS A 873 40.38 12.49 -40.98
N LYS A 874 40.32 12.78 -42.29
CA LYS A 874 40.44 11.77 -43.37
C LYS A 874 41.62 10.79 -43.16
N ALA A 875 42.79 11.28 -42.80
CA ALA A 875 44.01 10.45 -42.61
C ALA A 875 43.87 9.38 -41.51
N LEU A 876 43.02 9.58 -40.50
CA LEU A 876 42.75 8.60 -39.44
C LEU A 876 41.95 7.39 -39.96
N PHE A 877 41.01 7.65 -40.85
CA PHE A 877 40.06 6.69 -41.41
C PHE A 877 40.58 6.01 -42.69
N CYS A 878 41.46 6.69 -43.41
CA CYS A 878 41.91 6.34 -44.75
C CYS A 878 43.42 6.66 -44.91
N PRO A 879 44.33 5.77 -44.44
CA PRO A 879 45.74 5.88 -44.77
C PRO A 879 45.95 5.71 -46.29
N GLU A 880 46.92 6.44 -46.85
CA GLU A 880 47.00 6.70 -48.30
C GLU A 880 47.23 5.46 -49.19
N ASP A 881 47.67 4.33 -48.61
CA ASP A 881 47.99 3.09 -49.32
C ASP A 881 46.88 2.00 -49.27
N ASN A 882 45.68 2.29 -48.74
CA ASN A 882 44.58 1.29 -48.65
C ASN A 882 43.35 1.65 -49.51
N SER A 883 43.27 1.04 -50.70
CA SER A 883 42.13 1.22 -51.64
C SER A 883 40.76 0.82 -51.08
N GLU A 884 40.68 -0.15 -50.17
CA GLU A 884 39.42 -0.58 -49.54
C GLU A 884 38.95 0.45 -48.50
N SER A 885 39.90 1.02 -47.73
CA SER A 885 39.63 2.14 -46.83
C SER A 885 39.16 3.40 -47.57
N MET A 886 39.72 3.69 -48.76
CA MET A 886 39.25 4.80 -49.62
C MET A 886 37.79 4.60 -50.04
N ILE A 887 37.43 3.41 -50.55
CA ILE A 887 36.06 3.09 -50.97
C ILE A 887 35.07 3.21 -49.80
N LYS A 888 35.44 2.72 -48.60
CA LYS A 888 34.62 2.86 -47.39
C LYS A 888 34.41 4.32 -47.00
N TYR A 889 35.47 5.10 -47.01
CA TYR A 889 35.44 6.52 -46.65
C TYR A 889 34.57 7.33 -47.63
N ASP A 890 34.80 7.19 -48.93
CA ASP A 890 34.09 7.96 -49.97
C ASP A 890 32.59 7.61 -50.03
N LYS A 891 32.22 6.32 -49.87
CA LYS A 891 30.81 5.89 -49.72
C LYS A 891 30.15 6.54 -48.49
N LEU A 892 30.84 6.63 -47.35
CA LEU A 892 30.32 7.27 -46.12
C LEU A 892 30.19 8.79 -46.25
N VAL A 893 31.18 9.47 -46.82
CA VAL A 893 31.10 10.91 -47.13
C VAL A 893 29.91 11.19 -48.06
N SER A 894 29.68 10.33 -49.06
CA SER A 894 28.54 10.45 -49.98
C SER A 894 27.20 10.26 -49.25
N PHE A 895 27.11 9.26 -48.36
CA PHE A 895 25.94 9.03 -47.51
C PHE A 895 25.61 10.26 -46.63
N PHE A 896 26.60 10.87 -45.98
CA PHE A 896 26.37 12.08 -45.17
C PHE A 896 26.01 13.31 -46.00
N LYS A 897 26.55 13.45 -47.22
CA LYS A 897 26.16 14.53 -48.15
C LYS A 897 24.72 14.37 -48.63
N LEU A 898 24.29 13.16 -49.00
CA LEU A 898 22.89 12.85 -49.27
C LEU A 898 21.97 13.13 -48.06
N ALA A 899 22.45 12.86 -46.84
CA ALA A 899 21.74 13.23 -45.62
C ALA A 899 21.61 14.75 -45.41
N ILE A 900 22.58 15.55 -45.86
CA ILE A 900 22.47 17.02 -45.85
C ILE A 900 21.53 17.53 -46.96
N GLU A 901 21.48 16.86 -48.10
CA GLU A 901 20.75 17.32 -49.30
C GLU A 901 19.25 16.96 -49.31
N ASP A 902 18.87 15.79 -48.79
CA ASP A 902 17.46 15.38 -48.76
C ASP A 902 16.65 16.26 -47.77
N LYS A 903 15.69 17.01 -48.32
CA LYS A 903 14.86 17.98 -47.59
C LYS A 903 13.59 17.35 -46.98
N GLY A 904 13.35 16.05 -47.18
CA GLY A 904 12.03 15.42 -47.03
C GLY A 904 11.42 15.37 -45.64
N LEU A 905 12.18 15.62 -44.56
CA LEU A 905 11.71 15.37 -43.18
C LEU A 905 12.09 16.43 -42.13
N TYR A 906 12.44 17.65 -42.54
CA TYR A 906 12.55 18.79 -41.59
C TYR A 906 11.19 19.44 -41.25
N LEU A 907 10.10 18.96 -41.85
CA LEU A 907 8.76 19.54 -41.78
C LEU A 907 7.75 18.71 -40.94
N ASP A 908 8.17 18.11 -39.81
CA ASP A 908 7.22 17.87 -38.71
C ASP A 908 7.84 17.86 -37.30
N LEU A 909 8.55 18.94 -36.93
CA LEU A 909 8.84 19.25 -35.52
C LEU A 909 7.56 19.46 -34.68
N GLY A 910 6.39 19.49 -35.31
CA GLY A 910 5.07 19.53 -34.68
C GLY A 910 4.71 18.24 -33.95
N TYR A 911 5.28 17.07 -34.26
CA TYR A 911 4.98 15.84 -33.50
C TYR A 911 5.67 15.78 -32.13
N GLY A 912 6.87 16.36 -31.98
CA GLY A 912 7.50 16.54 -30.66
C GLY A 912 6.72 17.52 -29.77
N GLU A 913 6.16 18.57 -30.36
CA GLU A 913 5.27 19.49 -29.66
C GLU A 913 3.85 18.96 -29.46
N ARG A 914 3.28 18.16 -30.36
CA ARG A 914 1.99 17.48 -30.12
C ARG A 914 2.12 16.34 -29.12
N ALA A 915 3.27 15.67 -29.05
CA ALA A 915 3.58 14.76 -27.95
C ALA A 915 3.71 15.54 -26.63
N ARG A 916 4.49 16.65 -26.59
CA ARG A 916 4.53 17.52 -25.40
C ARG A 916 3.16 18.10 -25.03
N ARG A 917 2.31 18.50 -25.98
CA ARG A 917 0.94 18.99 -25.70
C ARG A 917 -0.07 17.88 -25.38
N ARG A 918 0.21 16.61 -25.73
CA ARG A 918 -0.54 15.42 -25.25
C ARG A 918 -0.02 14.85 -23.93
N TYR A 919 1.13 15.32 -23.44
CA TYR A 919 1.72 14.93 -22.15
C TYR A 919 1.83 16.11 -21.15
N ASN A 920 1.39 17.33 -21.52
CA ASN A 920 1.31 18.52 -20.66
C ASN A 920 -0.06 19.22 -20.77
N PHE A 921 -1.17 18.48 -20.89
CA PHE A 921 -2.52 19.02 -20.66
C PHE A 921 -3.40 17.97 -19.99
N GLU A 922 -3.96 18.38 -18.85
CA GLU A 922 -4.95 17.71 -17.97
C GLU A 922 -4.52 16.37 -17.32
#